data_AF-A0A6M0RJR5-F1
#
_entry.id   AF-A0A6M0RJR5-F1
#
_cell.length_a   1.000
_cell.length_b   1.000
_cell.length_c   1.000
_cell.angle_alpha   90.00
_cell.angle_beta   90.00
_cell.angle_gamma   90.00
#
_symmetry.space_group_name_H-M   'P 1'
#
loop_
_entity.id
_entity.type
_entity.pdbx_description
1 polymer ?
#
loop_
_entity_poly.entity_id
_entity_poly.type
_entity_poly.pdbx_seq_one_letter_code
_entity_poly.pdbx_strand_id
1 'polypeptide(L)'
;MEEQRRRDRVLDIFKTSLWGFGIIASVLGARTLGAFHALELMVLDRFFTLNTRLSIEAPDQKIAIVQVGQPFVEGSADKGYTITADSLANVLEGIFNSDPAVVGTDIVSYRITGDHQELLSVINQHSNLITVENSDPNIAEPIPGLTSQQLSTQVGFNDLIFDRDGTVRRALLGSSFQGESNDFKFSFPVQVVREYFKNRVQNTESEAIELANGLEDTGTMRFGSAEIPRIRPIYGYTEREIEGVETLINYRGQITPFKVISARELLVSANKDELIKDKIIILNLEGLSPGFAVPLTRVFRSSLNDNDNDQIVTGIEIQAHIISQLVQAVESQRPLISTHQSAQYIFLIIFSILGISCSRFSKDVISNIISLSIVIFSGTLLSYLLLLNLGFWLPLTATLISTTANGLIYINYAQNKRRWEKLMAQRNLALEKERQLSEQLDSQRQKTIENVFDSIHNGPLQTLANLLRRTRDETINLSEVCLSLEDLNREIRYIGDSIKQDASDRKHTLDVSYAGTKFDLGIPLHELFQEVYDAMLSRPLLGFSNLKFTIISFDPIESEKLSIEVKRKLCRFLEEALGNVGKHAVGSTRLVVTGKHKDSHYELTVADNGPCEKLDEVETGEGTRIGKEVSKLTRGQFIHRLNKPKGFLCQLTFPIST
;
A
#
# COMPACT_ATOMS: atom_id res chain seq x y z
N MET A 1 -13.12 -30.36 -7.86
CA MET A 1 -12.21 -29.26 -8.27
C MET A 1 -12.30 -28.02 -7.38
N GLU A 2 -13.49 -27.54 -7.01
CA GLU A 2 -13.66 -26.31 -6.23
C GLU A 2 -13.20 -26.45 -4.76
N GLU A 3 -13.46 -27.59 -4.15
CA GLU A 3 -13.01 -27.92 -2.79
C GLU A 3 -11.47 -28.07 -2.70
N GLN A 4 -10.85 -28.58 -3.76
CA GLN A 4 -9.40 -28.71 -3.88
C GLN A 4 -8.72 -27.34 -4.05
N ARG A 5 -9.29 -26.46 -4.90
CA ARG A 5 -8.85 -25.05 -4.99
C ARG A 5 -9.02 -24.29 -3.67
N ARG A 6 -10.06 -24.60 -2.89
CA ARG A 6 -10.29 -23.99 -1.57
C ARG A 6 -9.24 -24.47 -0.56
N ARG A 7 -8.94 -25.78 -0.54
CA ARG A 7 -7.86 -26.35 0.28
C ARG A 7 -6.50 -25.76 -0.08
N ASP A 8 -6.14 -25.70 -1.36
CA ASP A 8 -4.86 -25.15 -1.81
C ASP A 8 -4.71 -23.66 -1.46
N ARG A 9 -5.81 -22.89 -1.56
CA ARG A 9 -5.84 -21.48 -1.14
C ARG A 9 -5.63 -21.34 0.37
N VAL A 10 -6.25 -22.19 1.18
CA VAL A 10 -6.07 -22.18 2.65
C VAL A 10 -4.65 -22.59 3.03
N LEU A 11 -4.08 -23.59 2.35
CA LEU A 11 -2.71 -24.06 2.60
C LEU A 11 -1.65 -23.02 2.23
N ASP A 12 -1.86 -22.29 1.13
CA ASP A 12 -1.01 -21.16 0.73
C ASP A 12 -1.15 -19.97 1.69
N ILE A 13 -2.37 -19.69 2.19
CA ILE A 13 -2.57 -18.72 3.27
C ILE A 13 -1.80 -19.14 4.53
N PHE A 14 -1.87 -20.41 4.93
CA PHE A 14 -1.21 -20.89 6.14
C PHE A 14 0.31 -20.83 6.04
N LYS A 15 0.88 -21.27 4.91
CA LYS A 15 2.32 -21.22 4.63
C LYS A 15 2.85 -19.79 4.57
N THR A 16 2.10 -18.89 3.95
CA THR A 16 2.49 -17.48 3.86
C THR A 16 2.35 -16.79 5.20
N SER A 17 1.32 -17.11 6.01
CA SER A 17 1.11 -16.60 7.36
C SER A 17 2.22 -16.98 8.36
N LEU A 18 2.98 -18.05 8.11
CA LEU A 18 4.06 -18.50 8.98
C LEU A 18 5.15 -17.44 9.18
N TRP A 19 5.51 -16.71 8.12
CA TRP A 19 6.47 -15.61 8.20
C TRP A 19 5.96 -14.46 9.08
N GLY A 20 4.66 -14.13 8.96
CA GLY A 20 4.03 -13.10 9.77
C GLY A 20 3.97 -13.47 11.25
N PHE A 21 3.64 -14.72 11.56
CA PHE A 21 3.72 -15.23 12.94
C PHE A 21 5.15 -15.20 13.48
N GLY A 22 6.16 -15.51 12.66
CA GLY A 22 7.57 -15.40 13.03
C GLY A 22 8.01 -13.96 13.36
N ILE A 23 7.49 -12.96 12.63
CA ILE A 23 7.74 -11.54 12.94
C ILE A 23 7.07 -11.16 14.26
N ILE A 24 5.81 -11.53 14.45
CA ILE A 24 5.08 -11.24 15.69
C ILE A 24 5.81 -11.85 16.90
N ALA A 25 6.23 -13.11 16.80
CA ALA A 25 6.99 -13.79 17.85
C ALA A 25 8.35 -13.11 18.12
N SER A 26 9.09 -12.73 17.07
CA SER A 26 10.36 -12.01 17.21
C SER A 26 10.18 -10.65 17.89
N VAL A 27 9.16 -9.88 17.50
CA VAL A 27 8.87 -8.57 18.08
C VAL A 27 8.41 -8.71 19.54
N LEU A 28 7.59 -9.72 19.86
CA LEU A 28 7.22 -10.03 21.24
C LEU A 28 8.46 -10.39 22.07
N GLY A 29 9.36 -11.23 21.54
CA GLY A 29 10.63 -11.56 22.20
C GLY A 29 11.48 -10.31 22.46
N ALA A 30 11.70 -9.47 21.45
CA ALA A 30 12.44 -8.22 21.59
C ALA A 30 11.78 -7.27 22.62
N ARG A 31 10.44 -7.22 22.66
CA ARG A 31 9.69 -6.46 23.66
C ARG A 31 9.93 -7.00 25.07
N THR A 32 9.86 -8.31 25.28
CA THR A 32 10.11 -8.92 26.60
C THR A 32 11.54 -8.70 27.09
N LEU A 33 12.49 -8.49 26.17
CA LEU A 33 13.88 -8.13 26.49
C LEU A 33 14.08 -6.62 26.73
N GLY A 34 13.01 -5.81 26.66
CA GLY A 34 13.08 -4.36 26.88
C GLY A 34 13.66 -3.56 25.70
N ALA A 35 13.85 -4.16 24.52
CA ALA A 35 14.52 -3.52 23.37
C ALA A 35 13.82 -2.25 22.87
N PHE A 36 12.51 -2.10 23.14
CA PHE A 36 11.72 -0.95 22.71
C PHE A 36 11.43 0.05 23.83
N HIS A 37 11.87 -0.20 25.07
CA HIS A 37 11.44 0.58 26.24
C HIS A 37 11.70 2.09 26.08
N ALA A 38 12.91 2.49 25.67
CA ALA A 38 13.25 3.89 25.45
C ALA A 38 12.35 4.56 24.40
N LEU A 39 12.03 3.85 23.31
CA LEU A 39 11.13 4.36 22.27
C LEU A 39 9.69 4.46 22.76
N GLU A 40 9.23 3.54 23.61
CA GLU A 40 7.90 3.60 24.21
C GLU A 40 7.75 4.82 25.12
N LEU A 41 8.77 5.13 25.92
CA LEU A 41 8.80 6.34 26.74
C LEU A 41 8.81 7.61 25.86
N MET A 42 9.58 7.62 24.77
CA MET A 42 9.54 8.74 23.82
C MET A 42 8.14 8.93 23.20
N VAL A 43 7.44 7.85 22.86
CA VAL A 43 6.07 7.94 22.34
C VAL A 43 5.12 8.48 23.41
N LEU A 44 5.25 8.02 24.66
CA LEU A 44 4.47 8.53 25.79
C LEU A 44 4.68 10.04 25.99
N ASP A 45 5.93 10.51 25.95
CA ASP A 45 6.27 11.92 26.08
C ASP A 45 5.67 12.78 24.96
N ARG A 46 5.61 12.22 23.73
CA ARG A 46 4.96 12.88 22.60
C ARG A 46 3.46 12.99 22.77
N PHE A 47 2.81 12.00 23.38
CA PHE A 47 1.39 12.07 23.70
C PHE A 47 1.11 13.14 24.76
N PHE A 48 1.93 13.25 25.80
CA PHE A 48 1.82 14.36 26.75
C PHE A 48 2.02 15.71 26.05
N THR A 49 3.07 15.85 25.23
CA THR A 49 3.33 17.09 24.47
C THR A 49 2.14 17.48 23.59
N LEU A 50 1.47 16.49 22.98
CA LEU A 50 0.28 16.71 22.15
C LEU A 50 -0.91 17.18 22.99
N ASN A 51 -1.15 16.58 24.15
CA ASN A 51 -2.18 17.03 25.09
C ASN A 51 -1.99 18.50 25.46
N THR A 52 -0.72 18.92 25.65
CA THR A 52 -0.42 20.31 26.01
C THR A 52 -0.77 21.29 24.90
N ARG A 53 -0.36 20.97 23.66
CA ARG A 53 -0.62 21.82 22.49
C ARG A 53 -2.11 21.95 22.18
N LEU A 54 -2.89 20.92 22.49
CA LEU A 54 -4.34 20.92 22.32
C LEU A 54 -5.08 21.55 23.51
N SER A 55 -4.38 21.87 24.61
CA SER A 55 -4.91 22.52 25.83
C SER A 55 -6.20 21.88 26.33
N ILE A 56 -6.18 20.55 26.43
CA ILE A 56 -7.40 19.74 26.65
C ILE A 56 -7.98 19.92 28.06
N GLU A 57 -7.15 20.29 29.05
CA GLU A 57 -7.51 20.35 30.46
C GLU A 57 -7.40 21.78 31.01
N ALA A 58 -8.32 22.22 31.87
CA ALA A 58 -8.28 23.51 32.57
C ALA A 58 -7.19 23.56 33.67
N PRO A 59 -6.72 24.75 34.10
CA PRO A 59 -5.81 24.84 35.25
C PRO A 59 -6.52 24.40 36.54
N ASP A 60 -5.77 23.85 37.50
CA ASP A 60 -6.34 23.44 38.78
C ASP A 60 -6.52 24.65 39.70
N GLN A 61 -7.76 25.01 39.98
CA GLN A 61 -8.08 26.14 40.84
C GLN A 61 -8.00 25.81 42.34
N LYS A 62 -7.90 24.52 42.70
CA LYS A 62 -7.81 24.08 44.10
C LYS A 62 -6.40 24.19 44.67
N ILE A 63 -5.39 24.29 43.81
CA ILE A 63 -3.98 24.35 44.20
C ILE A 63 -3.41 25.71 43.82
N ALA A 64 -2.77 26.37 44.78
CA ALA A 64 -2.02 27.60 44.55
C ALA A 64 -0.60 27.45 45.08
N ILE A 65 0.38 27.92 44.29
CA ILE A 65 1.78 27.97 44.69
C ILE A 65 2.05 29.38 45.22
N VAL A 66 2.50 29.48 46.47
CA VAL A 66 2.91 30.75 47.07
C VAL A 66 4.41 30.87 46.99
N GLN A 67 4.88 31.80 46.18
CA GLN A 67 6.29 32.10 45.96
C GLN A 67 6.79 33.04 47.06
N VAL A 68 7.63 32.53 47.95
CA VAL A 68 8.29 33.28 49.00
C VAL A 68 9.58 33.86 48.45
N GLY A 69 9.61 35.17 48.26
CA GLY A 69 10.73 35.93 47.72
C GLY A 69 11.21 37.04 48.65
N GLN A 70 12.00 37.98 48.12
CA GLN A 70 12.42 39.17 48.86
C GLN A 70 11.20 39.96 49.40
N PRO A 71 11.21 40.42 50.68
CA PRO A 71 12.34 40.52 51.60
C PRO A 71 12.50 39.32 52.57
N PHE A 72 11.72 38.26 52.44
CA PHE A 72 11.73 37.13 53.40
C PHE A 72 12.89 36.17 53.19
N VAL A 73 13.45 36.15 51.98
CA VAL A 73 14.52 35.24 51.58
C VAL A 73 15.85 35.96 51.64
N GLU A 74 16.84 35.32 52.25
CA GLU A 74 18.23 35.78 52.22
C GLU A 74 19.07 34.86 51.34
N GLY A 75 20.19 35.39 50.83
CA GLY A 75 21.15 34.62 50.04
C GLY A 75 21.30 35.09 48.59
N SER A 76 22.06 34.32 47.83
CA SER A 76 22.32 34.52 46.40
C SER A 76 22.50 33.18 45.70
N ALA A 77 22.46 33.16 44.38
CA ALA A 77 22.70 31.94 43.59
C ALA A 77 23.99 31.19 44.01
N ASP A 78 25.04 31.92 44.40
CA ASP A 78 26.33 31.34 44.81
C ASP A 78 26.34 30.77 46.23
N LYS A 79 25.52 31.32 47.14
CA LYS A 79 25.49 30.96 48.57
C LYS A 79 24.30 30.06 48.93
N GLY A 80 23.36 29.91 48.01
CA GLY A 80 22.07 29.30 48.25
C GLY A 80 21.10 30.26 48.95
N TYR A 81 19.82 30.11 48.64
CA TYR A 81 18.74 30.88 49.26
C TYR A 81 18.30 30.19 50.55
N THR A 82 18.03 30.98 51.58
CA THR A 82 17.57 30.53 52.90
C THR A 82 16.48 31.44 53.44
N ILE A 83 15.65 30.92 54.34
CA ILE A 83 14.63 31.69 55.05
C ILE A 83 14.85 31.58 56.56
N THR A 84 14.65 32.67 57.30
CA THR A 84 14.68 32.57 58.77
C THR A 84 13.40 31.89 59.26
N ALA A 85 13.50 31.11 60.34
CA ALA A 85 12.35 30.44 60.95
C ALA A 85 11.23 31.42 61.31
N ASP A 86 11.56 32.59 61.87
CA ASP A 86 10.61 33.67 62.15
C ASP A 86 9.93 34.19 60.88
N SER A 87 10.67 34.39 59.78
CA SER A 87 10.08 34.85 58.50
C SER A 87 9.14 33.80 57.92
N LEU A 88 9.51 32.52 58.00
CA LEU A 88 8.67 31.42 57.55
C LEU A 88 7.40 31.32 58.41
N ALA A 89 7.52 31.43 59.73
CA ALA A 89 6.40 31.45 60.67
C ALA A 89 5.43 32.60 60.34
N ASN A 90 5.94 33.81 60.13
CA ASN A 90 5.13 34.98 59.76
C ASN A 90 4.36 34.78 58.43
N VAL A 91 5.00 34.20 57.41
CA VAL A 91 4.32 33.89 56.14
C VAL A 91 3.25 32.82 56.36
N LEU A 92 3.54 31.77 57.12
CA LEU A 92 2.61 30.68 57.43
C LEU A 92 1.39 31.17 58.22
N GLU A 93 1.59 31.93 59.30
CA GLU A 93 0.48 32.55 60.06
C GLU A 93 -0.38 33.43 59.14
N GLY A 94 0.28 34.21 58.28
CA GLY A 94 -0.37 34.95 57.22
C GLY A 94 -1.29 34.06 56.40
N ILE A 95 -0.82 32.93 55.88
CA ILE A 95 -1.62 32.03 55.06
C ILE A 95 -2.76 31.40 55.89
N PHE A 96 -2.48 30.91 57.10
CA PHE A 96 -3.47 30.26 57.95
C PHE A 96 -4.59 31.18 58.44
N ASN A 97 -4.36 32.49 58.53
CA ASN A 97 -5.39 33.48 58.83
C ASN A 97 -6.54 33.53 57.81
N SER A 98 -6.36 32.95 56.61
CA SER A 98 -7.39 32.86 55.57
C SER A 98 -7.97 31.44 55.41
N ASP A 99 -7.76 30.56 56.38
CA ASP A 99 -8.34 29.21 56.47
C ASP A 99 -8.13 28.34 55.20
N PRO A 100 -6.86 28.04 54.84
CA PRO A 100 -6.55 27.11 53.76
C PRO A 100 -6.96 25.68 54.14
N ALA A 101 -7.28 24.86 53.15
CA ALA A 101 -7.59 23.45 53.41
C ALA A 101 -6.36 22.70 53.94
N VAL A 102 -5.21 22.87 53.29
CA VAL A 102 -3.90 22.33 53.70
C VAL A 102 -2.80 23.27 53.21
N VAL A 103 -1.74 23.41 53.99
CA VAL A 103 -0.52 24.09 53.58
C VAL A 103 0.62 23.08 53.55
N GLY A 104 1.26 22.93 52.40
CA GLY A 104 2.47 22.15 52.24
C GLY A 104 3.68 23.06 52.03
N THR A 105 4.78 22.84 52.74
CA THR A 105 6.02 23.59 52.59
C THR A 105 7.15 22.67 52.15
N ASP A 106 7.57 22.83 50.89
CA ASP A 106 8.70 22.10 50.30
C ASP A 106 10.03 22.83 50.57
N ILE A 107 10.24 23.19 51.84
CA ILE A 107 11.45 23.87 52.30
C ILE A 107 12.15 22.91 53.27
N VAL A 108 13.26 22.35 52.82
CA VAL A 108 14.08 21.43 53.60
C VAL A 108 14.76 22.12 54.78
N SER A 109 14.96 21.40 55.88
CA SER A 109 15.39 21.92 57.18
C SER A 109 16.69 22.76 57.12
N TYR A 110 17.69 22.33 56.35
CA TYR A 110 18.95 23.07 56.21
C TYR A 110 18.85 24.41 55.47
N ARG A 111 17.69 24.72 54.86
CA ARG A 111 17.38 26.03 54.26
C ARG A 111 16.67 26.97 55.22
N ILE A 112 16.30 26.48 56.39
CA ILE A 112 15.68 27.25 57.47
C ILE A 112 16.78 27.62 58.47
N THR A 113 16.95 28.92 58.71
CA THR A 113 17.98 29.44 59.62
C THR A 113 17.35 30.09 60.85
N GLY A 114 18.12 30.23 61.93
CA GLY A 114 17.65 30.85 63.16
C GLY A 114 16.98 29.88 64.15
N ASP A 115 16.27 30.44 65.12
CA ASP A 115 15.60 29.69 66.18
C ASP A 115 14.24 29.17 65.70
N HIS A 116 13.97 27.88 65.89
CA HIS A 116 12.77 27.23 65.39
C HIS A 116 11.56 27.38 66.34
N GLN A 117 11.68 28.07 67.48
CA GLN A 117 10.60 28.18 68.46
C GLN A 117 9.27 28.71 67.89
N GLU A 118 9.30 29.80 67.14
CA GLU A 118 8.08 30.40 66.54
C GLU A 118 7.53 29.52 65.41
N LEU A 119 8.41 28.92 64.61
CA LEU A 119 8.00 27.97 63.57
C LEU A 119 7.35 26.72 64.17
N LEU A 120 7.89 26.19 65.27
CA LEU A 120 7.33 25.06 66.00
C LEU A 120 5.98 25.41 66.64
N SER A 121 5.77 26.65 67.12
CA SER A 121 4.45 27.04 67.61
C SER A 121 3.40 27.05 66.50
N VAL A 122 3.75 27.53 65.30
CA VAL A 122 2.88 27.46 64.12
C VAL A 122 2.58 26.01 63.72
N ILE A 123 3.59 25.14 63.68
CA ILE A 123 3.40 23.71 63.37
C ILE A 123 2.52 23.01 64.40
N ASN A 124 2.66 23.35 65.68
CA ASN A 124 1.83 22.80 66.76
C ASN A 124 0.39 23.32 66.72
N GLN A 125 0.17 24.56 66.28
CA GLN A 125 -1.15 25.18 66.17
C GLN A 125 -1.93 24.67 64.96
N HIS A 126 -1.25 24.38 63.85
CA HIS A 126 -1.87 24.01 62.57
C HIS A 126 -1.50 22.58 62.16
N SER A 127 -2.37 21.62 62.50
CA SER A 127 -2.19 20.21 62.12
C SER A 127 -2.26 19.98 60.60
N ASN A 128 -2.79 20.96 59.85
CA ASN A 128 -2.88 20.97 58.40
C ASN A 128 -1.67 21.61 57.70
N LEU A 129 -0.57 21.81 58.44
CA LEU A 129 0.75 22.12 57.88
C LEU A 129 1.54 20.83 57.65
N ILE A 130 1.97 20.59 56.41
CA ILE A 130 2.83 19.48 56.02
C ILE A 130 4.20 20.01 55.60
N THR A 131 5.27 19.48 56.19
CA THR A 131 6.67 19.81 55.90
C THR A 131 7.36 18.63 55.22
N VAL A 132 8.61 18.85 54.79
CA VAL A 132 9.37 17.87 54.02
C VAL A 132 10.60 17.36 54.76
N GLU A 133 10.95 16.12 54.45
CA GLU A 133 12.29 15.55 54.62
C GLU A 133 12.76 15.05 53.25
N ASN A 134 14.04 14.70 53.10
CA ASN A 134 14.52 14.02 51.90
C ASN A 134 15.68 13.09 52.23
N SER A 135 15.79 12.03 51.42
CA SER A 135 16.75 10.94 51.67
C SER A 135 17.82 10.85 50.57
N ASP A 136 17.59 11.42 49.37
CA ASP A 136 18.51 11.38 48.22
C ASP A 136 18.27 12.63 47.33
N PRO A 137 19.30 13.34 46.80
CA PRO A 137 20.75 13.19 46.98
C PRO A 137 21.38 14.01 48.10
N ASN A 138 20.63 14.91 48.75
CA ASN A 138 21.12 15.71 49.88
C ASN A 138 20.22 15.47 51.08
N ILE A 139 20.59 14.54 51.97
CA ILE A 139 19.79 14.17 53.14
C ILE A 139 19.46 15.42 53.98
N ALA A 140 18.17 15.68 54.17
CA ALA A 140 17.63 16.67 55.07
C ALA A 140 16.67 15.97 56.02
N GLU A 141 17.07 16.00 57.28
CA GLU A 141 16.21 15.55 58.36
C GLU A 141 14.97 16.45 58.47
N PRO A 142 13.87 15.94 59.03
CA PRO A 142 12.72 16.75 59.42
C PRO A 142 13.15 17.95 60.28
N ILE A 143 12.28 18.97 60.34
CA ILE A 143 12.52 20.14 61.21
C ILE A 143 12.77 19.66 62.65
N PRO A 144 13.89 20.07 63.29
CA PRO A 144 14.19 19.64 64.66
C PRO A 144 13.11 20.07 65.66
N GLY A 145 12.79 19.18 66.61
CA GLY A 145 11.82 19.47 67.68
C GLY A 145 10.39 18.96 67.44
N LEU A 146 10.12 18.33 66.29
CA LEU A 146 8.84 17.66 66.03
C LEU A 146 8.67 16.38 66.87
N THR A 147 7.45 16.14 67.35
CA THR A 147 7.09 14.90 68.06
C THR A 147 6.95 13.71 67.11
N SER A 148 7.03 12.47 67.62
CA SER A 148 6.86 11.26 66.80
C SER A 148 5.51 11.21 66.06
N GLN A 149 4.45 11.75 66.67
CA GLN A 149 3.15 11.86 66.00
C GLN A 149 3.24 12.81 64.80
N GLN A 150 3.83 14.00 64.96
CA GLN A 150 4.00 14.97 63.89
C GLN A 150 4.90 14.46 62.78
N LEU A 151 5.96 13.72 63.11
CA LEU A 151 6.79 13.05 62.11
C LEU A 151 5.97 12.09 61.22
N SER A 152 4.96 11.40 61.77
CA SER A 152 4.11 10.48 61.01
C SER A 152 2.98 11.15 60.21
N THR A 153 2.49 12.31 60.67
CA THR A 153 1.30 12.97 60.09
C THR A 153 1.58 14.26 59.33
N GLN A 154 2.61 15.00 59.71
CA GLN A 154 2.93 16.33 59.19
C GLN A 154 4.26 16.37 58.42
N VAL A 155 4.94 15.23 58.23
CA VAL A 155 6.17 15.15 57.44
C VAL A 155 6.00 14.11 56.33
N GLY A 156 6.42 14.47 55.12
CA GLY A 156 6.52 13.53 54.00
C GLY A 156 7.78 13.78 53.18
N PHE A 157 8.33 12.74 52.59
CA PHE A 157 9.55 12.90 51.80
C PHE A 157 9.26 13.52 50.43
N ASN A 158 10.15 14.37 49.92
CA ASN A 158 9.98 15.04 48.63
C ASN A 158 10.87 14.45 47.50
N ASP A 159 11.48 13.28 47.72
CA ASP A 159 12.40 12.64 46.77
C ASP A 159 11.76 12.45 45.37
N LEU A 160 12.51 12.80 44.33
CA LEU A 160 12.13 12.63 42.93
C LEU A 160 12.87 11.45 42.32
N ILE A 161 12.16 10.67 41.50
CA ILE A 161 12.75 9.54 40.77
C ILE A 161 13.05 9.96 39.33
N PHE A 162 14.29 9.72 38.92
CA PHE A 162 14.77 10.00 37.57
C PHE A 162 14.81 8.71 36.74
N ASP A 163 14.22 8.75 35.55
CA ASP A 163 14.45 7.70 34.56
C ASP A 163 15.88 7.79 34.01
N ARG A 164 16.34 6.76 33.28
CA ARG A 164 17.72 6.67 32.75
C ARG A 164 18.14 7.85 31.87
N ASP A 165 17.18 8.57 31.29
CA ASP A 165 17.40 9.75 30.47
C ASP A 165 17.29 11.08 31.25
N GLY A 166 17.20 11.02 32.57
CA GLY A 166 17.09 12.17 33.47
C GLY A 166 15.70 12.81 33.52
N THR A 167 14.70 12.22 32.86
CA THR A 167 13.34 12.74 32.87
C THR A 167 12.56 12.20 34.06
N VAL A 168 11.84 13.07 34.76
CA VAL A 168 10.93 12.71 35.85
C VAL A 168 9.59 12.31 35.23
N ARG A 169 9.32 10.99 35.18
CA ARG A 169 8.04 10.42 34.70
C ARG A 169 7.24 9.74 35.80
N ARG A 170 7.93 9.38 36.87
CA ARG A 170 7.41 8.58 37.99
C ARG A 170 7.40 9.41 39.26
N ALA A 171 6.38 9.19 40.07
CA ALA A 171 6.26 9.75 41.41
C ALA A 171 6.42 8.63 42.43
N LEU A 172 7.30 8.83 43.40
CA LEU A 172 7.41 7.97 44.57
C LEU A 172 6.33 8.37 45.59
N LEU A 173 5.45 7.44 45.94
CA LEU A 173 4.32 7.67 46.84
C LEU A 173 4.62 7.19 48.27
N GLY A 174 5.43 6.14 48.40
CA GLY A 174 5.89 5.65 49.69
C GLY A 174 7.05 4.68 49.54
N SER A 175 7.96 4.68 50.50
CA SER A 175 9.16 3.84 50.48
C SER A 175 9.61 3.47 51.88
N SER A 176 10.43 2.43 51.97
CA SER A 176 11.15 2.05 53.19
C SER A 176 12.63 2.35 52.97
N PHE A 177 13.14 3.41 53.62
CA PHE A 177 14.54 3.81 53.49
C PHE A 177 15.45 2.88 54.32
N GLN A 178 16.61 2.49 53.78
CA GLN A 178 17.56 1.61 54.47
C GLN A 178 18.27 2.34 55.62
N GLY A 179 18.17 1.82 56.84
CA GLY A 179 18.89 2.34 58.01
C GLY A 179 18.05 2.37 59.29
N GLU A 180 16.74 2.53 59.14
CA GLU A 180 15.77 2.45 60.23
C GLU A 180 14.88 1.23 59.99
N SER A 181 14.96 0.24 60.88
CA SER A 181 14.16 -0.97 60.72
C SER A 181 12.67 -0.61 60.79
N ASN A 182 11.96 -0.84 59.68
CA ASN A 182 10.51 -1.02 59.62
C ASN A 182 9.60 0.22 59.51
N ASP A 183 10.11 1.42 59.19
CA ASP A 183 9.25 2.60 58.98
C ASP A 183 8.98 2.86 57.50
N PHE A 184 7.79 2.47 57.04
CA PHE A 184 7.28 2.84 55.72
C PHE A 184 6.84 4.31 55.77
N LYS A 185 7.50 5.16 54.99
CA LYS A 185 7.20 6.60 54.95
C LYS A 185 6.34 6.92 53.73
N PHE A 186 5.55 7.99 53.84
CA PHE A 186 4.73 8.51 52.75
C PHE A 186 5.37 9.76 52.14
N SER A 187 5.20 9.95 50.84
CA SER A 187 5.71 11.15 50.18
C SER A 187 4.90 12.38 50.57
N PHE A 188 5.53 13.55 50.43
CA PHE A 188 4.93 14.85 50.67
C PHE A 188 3.58 15.03 49.95
N PRO A 189 3.41 14.68 48.65
CA PRO A 189 2.11 14.72 48.00
C PRO A 189 1.04 13.87 48.68
N VAL A 190 1.39 12.65 49.11
CA VAL A 190 0.44 11.74 49.77
C VAL A 190 0.00 12.32 51.12
N GLN A 191 0.93 12.91 51.87
CA GLN A 191 0.63 13.56 53.15
C GLN A 191 -0.31 14.76 52.99
N VAL A 192 -0.03 15.63 52.01
CA VAL A 192 -0.89 16.78 51.67
C VAL A 192 -2.30 16.33 51.30
N VAL A 193 -2.42 15.30 50.44
CA VAL A 193 -3.71 14.77 49.99
C VAL A 193 -4.49 14.13 51.14
N ARG A 194 -3.80 13.38 52.01
CA ARG A 194 -4.39 12.74 53.18
C ARG A 194 -4.99 13.77 54.13
N GLU A 195 -4.25 14.81 54.46
CA GLU A 195 -4.74 15.88 55.35
C GLU A 195 -5.84 16.72 54.68
N TYR A 196 -5.77 16.89 53.35
CA TYR A 196 -6.80 17.62 52.59
C TYR A 196 -8.16 16.96 52.70
N PHE A 197 -8.22 15.64 52.48
CA PHE A 197 -9.48 14.91 52.58
C PHE A 197 -9.99 14.82 54.03
N LYS A 198 -9.09 14.68 55.00
CA LYS A 198 -9.44 14.69 56.42
C LYS A 198 -10.09 16.02 56.85
N ASN A 199 -9.55 17.16 56.45
CA ASN A 199 -10.15 18.48 56.76
C ASN A 199 -11.47 18.71 56.01
N ARG A 200 -11.58 18.23 54.77
CA ARG A 200 -12.81 18.38 53.99
C ARG A 200 -14.01 17.66 54.62
N VAL A 201 -13.77 16.50 55.23
CA VAL A 201 -14.80 15.71 55.94
C VAL A 201 -15.33 16.48 57.15
N GLN A 202 -14.45 17.15 57.90
CA GLN A 202 -14.85 18.01 59.01
C GLN A 202 -15.75 19.17 58.55
N ASN A 203 -15.54 19.66 57.32
CA ASN A 203 -16.28 20.80 56.78
C ASN A 203 -17.56 20.43 55.99
N THR A 204 -17.75 19.19 55.55
CA THR A 204 -18.78 18.84 54.52
C THR A 204 -19.76 17.72 54.91
N GLU A 205 -19.70 17.11 56.10
CA GLU A 205 -20.52 15.93 56.49
C GLU A 205 -20.43 14.74 55.51
N SER A 206 -19.42 14.71 54.64
CA SER A 206 -19.19 13.63 53.67
C SER A 206 -18.54 12.41 54.33
N GLU A 207 -18.63 11.24 53.70
CA GLU A 207 -17.89 10.05 54.13
C GLU A 207 -16.38 10.32 54.23
N ALA A 208 -15.75 9.79 55.28
CA ALA A 208 -14.33 9.93 55.51
C ALA A 208 -13.51 9.26 54.40
N ILE A 209 -12.76 10.05 53.63
CA ILE A 209 -11.86 9.54 52.60
C ILE A 209 -10.49 9.30 53.24
N GLU A 210 -10.27 8.08 53.69
CA GLU A 210 -9.00 7.65 54.27
C GLU A 210 -8.08 6.99 53.23
N LEU A 211 -6.77 7.07 53.49
CA LEU A 211 -5.77 6.32 52.74
C LEU A 211 -5.82 4.85 53.15
N ALA A 212 -6.04 3.97 52.18
CA ALA A 212 -6.06 2.53 52.36
C ALA A 212 -5.20 1.84 51.31
N ASN A 213 -4.99 0.54 51.47
CA ASN A 213 -4.41 -0.28 50.42
C ASN A 213 -5.40 -0.43 49.24
N GLY A 214 -4.85 -0.72 48.06
CA GLY A 214 -5.61 -1.06 46.87
C GLY A 214 -6.51 -2.28 47.07
N LEU A 215 -7.61 -2.32 46.33
CA LEU A 215 -8.57 -3.43 46.34
C LEU A 215 -8.16 -4.50 45.32
N GLU A 216 -7.76 -4.08 44.12
CA GLU A 216 -7.27 -5.00 43.07
C GLU A 216 -5.79 -5.35 43.28
N ASP A 217 -4.99 -4.37 43.69
CA ASP A 217 -3.58 -4.52 44.00
C ASP A 217 -3.30 -4.10 45.44
N THR A 218 -3.25 -5.07 46.37
CA THR A 218 -3.03 -4.78 47.80
C THR A 218 -1.68 -4.11 48.10
N GLY A 219 -0.75 -4.11 47.14
CA GLY A 219 0.54 -3.43 47.26
C GLY A 219 0.53 -1.98 46.76
N THR A 220 -0.62 -1.44 46.36
CA THR A 220 -0.78 -0.01 46.01
C THR A 220 -1.61 0.75 47.04
N MET A 221 -1.73 2.06 46.83
CA MET A 221 -2.49 2.99 47.65
C MET A 221 -3.83 3.35 47.00
N ARG A 222 -4.83 3.64 47.81
CA ARG A 222 -6.17 4.06 47.40
C ARG A 222 -6.69 5.18 48.30
N PHE A 223 -7.32 6.18 47.70
CA PHE A 223 -8.11 7.19 48.41
C PHE A 223 -9.58 7.06 47.97
N GLY A 224 -10.48 6.76 48.91
CA GLY A 224 -11.89 6.54 48.56
C GLY A 224 -12.04 5.47 47.49
N SER A 225 -12.72 5.74 46.37
CA SER A 225 -12.82 4.79 45.25
C SER A 225 -11.63 4.81 44.28
N ALA A 226 -10.70 5.75 44.41
CA ALA A 226 -9.59 5.92 43.45
C ALA A 226 -8.36 5.10 43.87
N GLU A 227 -8.18 3.96 43.23
CA GLU A 227 -6.99 3.12 43.38
C GLU A 227 -5.87 3.59 42.44
N ILE A 228 -4.68 3.84 43.01
CA ILE A 228 -3.56 4.43 42.27
C ILE A 228 -2.78 3.32 41.56
N PRO A 229 -2.65 3.29 40.23
CA PRO A 229 -1.90 2.25 39.53
C PRO A 229 -0.42 2.32 39.88
N ARG A 230 0.13 1.26 40.50
CA ARG A 230 1.56 1.20 40.76
C ARG A 230 2.37 0.77 39.56
N ILE A 231 3.59 1.30 39.45
CA ILE A 231 4.58 0.85 38.45
C ILE A 231 4.90 -0.62 38.72
N ARG A 232 4.92 -1.38 37.63
CA ARG A 232 5.26 -2.81 37.58
C ARG A 232 6.06 -3.06 36.30
N PRO A 233 6.73 -4.22 36.14
CA PRO A 233 7.49 -4.50 34.93
C PRO A 233 6.71 -4.44 33.61
N ILE A 234 5.37 -4.53 33.66
CA ILE A 234 4.49 -4.35 32.51
C ILE A 234 4.56 -2.94 31.87
N TYR A 235 5.08 -1.94 32.60
CA TYR A 235 5.36 -0.59 32.11
C TYR A 235 6.72 -0.49 31.39
N GLY A 236 7.53 -1.56 31.45
CA GLY A 236 8.85 -1.63 30.81
C GLY A 236 10.03 -1.33 31.74
N TYR A 237 9.76 -0.93 32.99
CA TYR A 237 10.76 -0.80 34.05
C TYR A 237 11.16 -2.18 34.58
N THR A 238 12.38 -2.34 35.06
CA THR A 238 12.83 -3.58 35.72
C THR A 238 12.56 -3.54 37.22
N GLU A 239 12.41 -4.70 37.87
CA GLU A 239 12.19 -4.79 39.33
C GLU A 239 13.30 -4.10 40.16
N ARG A 240 14.50 -3.93 39.59
CA ARG A 240 15.61 -3.22 40.26
C ARG A 240 15.50 -1.70 40.17
N GLU A 241 14.67 -1.19 39.27
CA GLU A 241 14.43 0.25 39.08
C GLU A 241 13.20 0.75 39.83
N ILE A 242 12.42 -0.17 40.41
CA ILE A 242 11.21 0.15 41.18
C ILE A 242 11.60 0.19 42.65
N GLU A 243 11.47 1.37 43.25
CA GLU A 243 11.78 1.64 44.64
C GLU A 243 10.49 2.02 45.37
N GLY A 244 9.98 1.15 46.24
CA GLY A 244 8.74 1.40 46.98
C GLY A 244 7.48 1.39 46.09
N VAL A 245 6.52 2.27 46.40
CA VAL A 245 5.25 2.42 45.69
C VAL A 245 5.34 3.63 44.77
N GLU A 246 5.38 3.39 43.47
CA GLU A 246 5.53 4.43 42.45
C GLU A 246 4.32 4.49 41.53
N THR A 247 4.02 5.65 40.94
CA THR A 247 3.01 5.80 39.86
C THR A 247 3.57 6.64 38.71
N LEU A 248 3.03 6.48 37.51
CA LEU A 248 3.27 7.46 36.44
C LEU A 248 2.59 8.80 36.77
N ILE A 249 3.26 9.89 36.39
CA ILE A 249 2.75 11.25 36.53
C ILE A 249 1.98 11.63 35.27
N ASN A 250 0.68 11.90 35.42
CA ASN A 250 -0.20 12.47 34.42
C ASN A 250 -0.13 14.01 34.49
N TYR A 251 0.94 14.57 33.93
CA TYR A 251 1.16 16.01 33.86
C TYR A 251 -0.02 16.73 33.20
N ARG A 252 -0.45 17.86 33.78
CA ARG A 252 -1.47 18.71 33.15
C ARG A 252 -0.89 19.35 31.90
N GLY A 253 -1.68 19.37 30.83
CA GLY A 253 -1.29 19.93 29.54
C GLY A 253 -1.42 21.46 29.42
N GLN A 254 -1.48 22.22 30.51
CA GLN A 254 -1.51 23.68 30.40
C GLN A 254 -0.10 24.25 30.57
N ILE A 255 0.22 25.37 29.92
CA ILE A 255 1.50 26.07 30.13
C ILE A 255 1.61 26.58 31.58
N THR A 256 0.51 27.06 32.16
CA THR A 256 0.41 27.52 33.55
C THR A 256 -0.65 26.68 34.29
N PRO A 257 -0.30 25.46 34.74
CA PRO A 257 -1.27 24.51 35.30
C PRO A 257 -1.78 24.91 36.69
N PHE A 258 -1.04 25.76 37.41
CA PHE A 258 -1.34 26.21 38.77
C PHE A 258 -1.20 27.72 38.87
N LYS A 259 -1.96 28.32 39.80
CA LYS A 259 -1.84 29.75 40.11
C LYS A 259 -0.61 29.98 40.98
N VAL A 260 0.29 30.85 40.54
CA VAL A 260 1.44 31.30 41.33
C VAL A 260 1.13 32.67 41.93
N ILE A 261 1.41 32.85 43.23
CA ILE A 261 1.10 34.05 43.99
C ILE A 261 2.34 34.46 44.78
N SER A 262 2.76 35.72 44.72
CA SER A 262 3.85 36.22 45.57
C SER A 262 3.41 36.27 47.03
N ALA A 263 4.21 35.73 47.95
CA ALA A 263 3.95 35.77 49.39
C ALA A 263 3.83 37.22 49.90
N ARG A 264 4.66 38.12 49.36
CA ARG A 264 4.62 39.55 49.70
C ARG A 264 3.29 40.18 49.31
N GLU A 265 2.81 39.90 48.11
CA GLU A 265 1.53 40.41 47.60
C GLU A 265 0.36 39.79 48.36
N LEU A 266 0.46 38.49 48.67
CA LEU A 266 -0.57 37.76 49.40
C LEU A 266 -0.81 38.34 50.79
N LEU A 267 0.25 38.66 51.54
CA LEU A 267 0.15 39.17 52.91
C LEU A 267 -0.51 40.56 53.00
N VAL A 268 -0.46 41.36 51.93
CA VAL A 268 -1.07 42.70 51.87
C VAL A 268 -2.36 42.76 51.04
N SER A 269 -2.74 41.67 50.40
CA SER A 269 -3.89 41.63 49.49
C SER A 269 -5.23 41.71 50.23
N ALA A 270 -6.13 42.56 49.75
CA ALA A 270 -7.51 42.62 50.23
C ALA A 270 -8.35 41.39 49.83
N ASN A 271 -7.94 40.67 48.78
CA ASN A 271 -8.66 39.50 48.24
C ASN A 271 -8.00 38.17 48.67
N LYS A 272 -7.32 38.17 49.81
CA LYS A 272 -6.55 37.01 50.30
C LYS A 272 -7.39 35.76 50.47
N ASP A 273 -8.61 35.89 50.97
CA ASP A 273 -9.52 34.76 51.17
C ASP A 273 -9.91 34.09 49.83
N GLU A 274 -10.17 34.86 48.78
CA GLU A 274 -10.44 34.29 47.44
C GLU A 274 -9.24 33.50 46.92
N LEU A 275 -8.02 33.90 47.29
CA LEU A 275 -6.79 33.27 46.85
C LEU A 275 -6.46 32.00 47.63
N ILE A 276 -6.82 31.92 48.92
CA ILE A 276 -6.28 30.93 49.87
C ILE A 276 -7.34 30.01 50.48
N LYS A 277 -8.53 30.53 50.74
CA LYS A 277 -9.56 29.80 51.48
C LYS A 277 -9.94 28.49 50.79
N ASP A 278 -10.06 27.43 51.58
CA ASP A 278 -10.43 26.07 51.12
C ASP A 278 -9.52 25.47 50.03
N LYS A 279 -8.32 26.04 49.83
CA LYS A 279 -7.35 25.59 48.82
C LYS A 279 -6.15 24.88 49.44
N ILE A 280 -5.50 24.08 48.61
CA ILE A 280 -4.19 23.49 48.91
C ILE A 280 -3.13 24.51 48.54
N ILE A 281 -2.40 24.97 49.53
CA ILE A 281 -1.34 25.97 49.36
C ILE A 281 0.00 25.28 49.41
N ILE A 282 0.81 25.49 48.38
CA ILE A 282 2.15 24.93 48.30
C ILE A 282 3.15 26.08 48.35
N LEU A 283 3.95 26.13 49.41
CA LEU A 283 4.98 27.15 49.59
C LEU A 283 6.23 26.77 48.81
N ASN A 284 6.68 27.69 47.95
CA ASN A 284 7.96 27.60 47.25
C ASN A 284 8.87 28.74 47.70
N LEU A 285 10.15 28.46 47.90
CA LEU A 285 11.13 29.47 48.25
C LEU A 285 11.90 29.90 46.99
N GLU A 286 12.00 31.20 46.74
CA GLU A 286 12.60 31.75 45.51
C GLU A 286 14.08 31.38 45.39
N GLY A 287 14.50 30.98 44.19
CA GLY A 287 15.88 30.62 43.91
C GLY A 287 16.33 29.22 44.37
N LEU A 288 15.43 28.41 44.95
CA LEU A 288 15.74 27.07 45.46
C LEU A 288 15.42 25.91 44.54
N SER A 289 14.75 26.16 43.42
CA SER A 289 14.26 25.09 42.57
C SER A 289 15.23 24.82 41.42
N PRO A 290 16.06 23.77 41.47
CA PRO A 290 16.66 23.24 40.25
C PRO A 290 15.54 22.86 39.28
N GLY A 291 15.74 23.16 38.01
CA GLY A 291 14.87 22.63 36.98
C GLY A 291 15.11 21.12 36.81
N PHE A 292 14.03 20.36 36.71
CA PHE A 292 14.04 18.97 36.23
C PHE A 292 13.36 18.77 34.86
N ALA A 293 13.98 17.93 34.03
CA ALA A 293 13.37 17.51 32.78
C ALA A 293 12.11 16.66 33.07
N VAL A 294 10.98 17.04 32.50
CA VAL A 294 9.71 16.31 32.47
C VAL A 294 9.28 16.00 31.02
N PRO A 295 8.31 15.12 30.75
CA PRO A 295 7.87 14.82 29.39
C PRO A 295 7.45 16.04 28.54
N LEU A 296 7.03 17.12 29.20
CA LEU A 296 6.52 18.35 28.61
C LEU A 296 7.55 19.49 28.49
N THR A 297 8.80 19.23 28.90
CA THR A 297 9.88 20.23 29.00
C THR A 297 9.98 21.14 27.78
N ARG A 298 9.83 20.59 26.56
CA ARG A 298 9.91 21.36 25.31
C ARG A 298 8.78 22.37 25.07
N VAL A 299 7.73 22.34 25.88
CA VAL A 299 6.55 23.21 25.76
C VAL A 299 6.45 24.19 26.94
N PHE A 300 6.95 23.80 28.12
CA PHE A 300 6.89 24.65 29.30
C PHE A 300 7.89 25.81 29.23
N ARG A 301 7.38 27.02 29.39
CA ARG A 301 8.13 28.14 29.98
C ARG A 301 7.82 28.06 31.47
N SER A 302 8.83 27.83 32.32
CA SER A 302 8.60 27.80 33.78
C SER A 302 7.93 29.10 34.21
N SER A 303 6.78 29.03 34.88
CA SER A 303 6.07 30.21 35.38
C SER A 303 6.82 30.89 36.54
N LEU A 304 7.90 30.27 37.02
CA LEU A 304 8.68 30.68 38.18
C LEU A 304 10.04 31.30 37.80
N ASN A 305 10.43 31.30 36.52
CA ASN A 305 11.70 31.87 36.06
C ASN A 305 11.52 32.71 34.78
N ASP A 306 11.74 34.02 34.89
CA ASP A 306 11.59 35.03 33.82
C ASP A 306 12.87 35.20 32.96
N ASN A 307 13.87 34.30 33.11
CA ASN A 307 15.12 34.35 32.35
C ASN A 307 15.15 33.26 31.27
N ASP A 308 15.11 33.71 30.01
CA ASP A 308 15.34 32.96 28.77
C ASP A 308 16.59 32.04 28.88
N ASN A 309 16.38 30.72 29.04
CA ASN A 309 16.85 29.72 28.06
C ASN A 309 16.68 28.25 28.44
N ASP A 310 16.29 27.88 29.66
CA ASP A 310 16.17 26.47 30.00
C ASP A 310 14.70 26.08 30.28
N GLN A 311 14.13 25.45 29.25
CA GLN A 311 12.94 24.62 29.27
C GLN A 311 13.06 23.62 30.41
N ILE A 312 12.56 23.90 31.60
CA ILE A 312 12.61 22.97 32.74
C ILE A 312 11.47 23.26 33.74
N VAL A 313 10.92 22.22 34.41
CA VAL A 313 9.88 22.34 35.46
C VAL A 313 10.52 22.21 36.84
N THR A 314 10.10 23.05 37.79
CA THR A 314 10.65 23.03 39.15
C THR A 314 10.18 21.80 39.94
N GLY A 315 10.96 21.37 40.93
CA GLY A 315 10.58 20.26 41.82
C GLY A 315 9.21 20.47 42.46
N ILE A 316 8.93 21.69 42.91
CA ILE A 316 7.67 22.04 43.56
C ILE A 316 6.47 21.96 42.61
N GLU A 317 6.63 22.35 41.34
CA GLU A 317 5.59 22.19 40.32
C GLU A 317 5.32 20.70 40.05
N ILE A 318 6.35 19.85 40.10
CA ILE A 318 6.17 18.39 39.99
C ILE A 318 5.37 17.88 41.18
N GLN A 319 5.69 18.29 42.42
CA GLN A 319 4.90 17.93 43.61
C GLN A 319 3.44 18.39 43.47
N ALA A 320 3.20 19.61 42.97
CA ALA A 320 1.86 20.13 42.70
C ALA A 320 1.11 19.29 41.64
N HIS A 321 1.79 18.81 40.60
CA HIS A 321 1.20 17.86 39.63
C HIS A 321 0.79 16.55 40.27
N ILE A 322 1.61 16.00 41.17
CA ILE A 322 1.30 14.75 41.88
C ILE A 322 0.10 14.97 42.81
N ILE A 323 0.08 16.04 43.61
CA ILE A 323 -1.04 16.39 44.48
C ILE A 323 -2.32 16.56 43.65
N SER A 324 -2.26 17.36 42.58
CA SER A 324 -3.40 17.58 41.67
C SER A 324 -3.92 16.27 41.08
N GLN A 325 -3.03 15.39 40.65
CA GLN A 325 -3.39 14.07 40.13
C GLN A 325 -4.17 13.25 41.18
N LEU A 326 -3.67 13.18 42.40
CA LEU A 326 -4.28 12.37 43.46
C LEU A 326 -5.63 12.94 43.92
N VAL A 327 -5.71 14.25 44.15
CA VAL A 327 -6.96 14.94 44.55
C VAL A 327 -8.04 14.76 43.47
N GLN A 328 -7.69 14.99 42.20
CA GLN A 328 -8.66 15.00 41.12
C GLN A 328 -9.06 13.59 40.68
N ALA A 329 -8.22 12.58 40.92
CA ALA A 329 -8.61 11.18 40.73
C ALA A 329 -9.77 10.79 41.66
N VAL A 330 -9.81 11.35 42.88
CA VAL A 330 -10.88 11.10 43.85
C VAL A 330 -12.10 11.95 43.55
N GLU A 331 -11.93 13.27 43.38
CA GLU A 331 -13.07 14.21 43.33
C GLU A 331 -13.71 14.33 41.95
N SER A 332 -12.89 14.26 40.90
CA SER A 332 -13.32 14.50 39.52
C SER A 332 -13.15 13.27 38.63
N GLN A 333 -12.76 12.13 39.22
CA GLN A 333 -12.44 10.89 38.50
C GLN A 333 -11.42 11.11 37.36
N ARG A 334 -10.46 12.02 37.58
CA ARG A 334 -9.37 12.28 36.62
C ARG A 334 -8.62 10.97 36.36
N PRO A 335 -8.47 10.53 35.10
CA PRO A 335 -7.83 9.25 34.82
C PRO A 335 -6.38 9.19 35.29
N LEU A 336 -6.05 8.10 35.99
CA LEU A 336 -4.68 7.74 36.36
C LEU A 336 -4.07 6.85 35.29
N ILE A 337 -2.75 6.96 35.07
CA ILE A 337 -2.10 6.23 33.97
C ILE A 337 -1.91 4.77 34.36
N SER A 338 -2.72 3.92 33.76
CA SER A 338 -2.74 2.47 33.99
C SER A 338 -2.35 1.71 32.72
N THR A 339 -1.90 0.47 32.88
CA THR A 339 -1.72 -0.44 31.75
C THR A 339 -2.00 -1.89 32.15
N HIS A 340 -2.41 -2.71 31.18
CA HIS A 340 -2.66 -4.14 31.38
C HIS A 340 -1.94 -4.98 30.32
N GLN A 341 -1.19 -5.99 30.78
CA GLN A 341 -0.36 -6.83 29.92
C GLN A 341 -1.16 -7.55 28.82
N SER A 342 -2.34 -8.09 29.13
CA SER A 342 -3.19 -8.77 28.15
C SER A 342 -3.63 -7.84 27.03
N ALA A 343 -4.07 -6.63 27.37
CA ALA A 343 -4.47 -5.62 26.40
C ALA A 343 -3.32 -5.21 25.48
N GLN A 344 -2.10 -5.04 26.01
CA GLN A 344 -0.92 -4.72 25.20
C GLN A 344 -0.64 -5.81 24.15
N TYR A 345 -0.68 -7.09 24.54
CA TYR A 345 -0.45 -8.20 23.61
C TYR A 345 -1.59 -8.35 22.60
N ILE A 346 -2.85 -8.24 23.03
CA ILE A 346 -4.01 -8.29 22.15
C ILE A 346 -3.92 -7.17 21.11
N PHE A 347 -3.63 -5.94 21.55
CA PHE A 347 -3.47 -4.79 20.66
C PHE A 347 -2.37 -5.01 19.62
N LEU A 348 -1.19 -5.48 20.06
CA LEU A 348 -0.08 -5.83 19.17
C LEU A 348 -0.48 -6.88 18.14
N ILE A 349 -1.11 -7.98 18.58
CA ILE A 349 -1.50 -9.09 17.71
C ILE A 349 -2.54 -8.64 16.69
N ILE A 350 -3.59 -7.92 17.12
CA ILE A 350 -4.66 -7.43 16.24
C ILE A 350 -4.08 -6.53 15.15
N PHE A 351 -3.30 -5.51 15.51
CA PHE A 351 -2.73 -4.58 14.53
C PHE A 351 -1.70 -5.25 13.63
N SER A 352 -0.95 -6.23 14.14
CA SER A 352 -0.05 -7.04 13.31
C SER A 352 -0.82 -7.82 12.24
N ILE A 353 -1.95 -8.45 12.61
CA ILE A 353 -2.82 -9.17 11.68
C ILE A 353 -3.48 -8.22 10.67
N LEU A 354 -3.87 -7.01 11.10
CA LEU A 354 -4.37 -5.98 10.18
C LEU A 354 -3.30 -5.57 9.16
N GLY A 355 -2.04 -5.44 9.57
CA GLY A 355 -0.91 -5.21 8.68
C GLY A 355 -0.78 -6.30 7.60
N ILE A 356 -0.83 -7.58 8.00
CA ILE A 356 -0.84 -8.73 7.07
C ILE A 356 -2.01 -8.64 6.08
N SER A 357 -3.18 -8.22 6.58
CA SER A 357 -4.44 -8.17 5.82
C SER A 357 -4.47 -7.05 4.78
N CYS A 358 -3.73 -5.96 4.97
CA CYS A 358 -3.71 -4.81 4.04
C CYS A 358 -3.42 -5.21 2.59
N SER A 359 -2.50 -6.15 2.37
CA SER A 359 -2.11 -6.65 1.05
C SER A 359 -3.22 -7.40 0.28
N ARG A 360 -4.29 -7.81 0.96
CA ARG A 360 -5.37 -8.63 0.40
C ARG A 360 -6.51 -7.81 -0.20
N PHE A 361 -6.66 -6.55 0.19
CA PHE A 361 -7.81 -5.73 -0.22
C PHE A 361 -7.64 -5.11 -1.61
N SER A 362 -6.40 -4.82 -2.06
CA SER A 362 -6.19 -4.19 -3.35
C SER A 362 -5.15 -4.89 -4.24
N LYS A 363 -5.40 -4.79 -5.55
CA LYS A 363 -4.46 -5.24 -6.60
C LYS A 363 -3.29 -4.26 -6.79
N ASP A 364 -3.48 -3.01 -6.39
CA ASP A 364 -2.52 -1.93 -6.57
C ASP A 364 -1.62 -1.72 -5.34
N VAL A 365 -0.37 -1.35 -5.60
CA VAL A 365 0.67 -1.12 -4.58
C VAL A 365 0.34 0.09 -3.74
N ILE A 366 -0.04 1.18 -4.39
CA ILE A 366 -0.28 2.47 -3.75
C ILE A 366 -1.48 2.34 -2.81
N SER A 367 -2.56 1.70 -3.28
CA SER A 367 -3.73 1.41 -2.47
C SER A 367 -3.41 0.57 -1.22
N ASN A 368 -2.53 -0.43 -1.32
CA ASN A 368 -2.12 -1.22 -0.16
C ASN A 368 -1.23 -0.42 0.82
N ILE A 369 -0.36 0.46 0.32
CA ILE A 369 0.44 1.38 1.16
C ILE A 369 -0.48 2.36 1.90
N ILE A 370 -1.46 2.93 1.21
CA ILE A 370 -2.48 3.81 1.82
C ILE A 370 -3.24 3.05 2.91
N SER A 371 -3.68 1.81 2.64
CA SER A 371 -4.33 0.96 3.63
C SER A 371 -3.44 0.73 4.86
N LEU A 372 -2.15 0.45 4.67
CA LEU A 372 -1.21 0.25 5.77
C LEU A 372 -1.04 1.54 6.60
N SER A 373 -0.91 2.69 5.93
CA SER A 373 -0.83 3.99 6.61
C SER A 373 -2.09 4.30 7.41
N ILE A 374 -3.27 3.95 6.91
CA ILE A 374 -4.54 4.10 7.63
C ILE A 374 -4.56 3.20 8.87
N VAL A 375 -4.13 1.94 8.76
CA VAL A 375 -4.06 1.03 9.91
C VAL A 375 -3.09 1.58 10.97
N ILE A 376 -1.89 2.00 10.58
CA ILE A 376 -0.91 2.61 11.48
C ILE A 376 -1.48 3.85 12.16
N PHE A 377 -2.07 4.77 11.40
CA PHE A 377 -2.67 5.99 11.93
C PHE A 377 -3.81 5.68 12.90
N SER A 378 -4.70 4.73 12.55
CA SER A 378 -5.81 4.33 13.41
C SER A 378 -5.34 3.70 14.72
N GLY A 379 -4.26 2.93 14.72
CA GLY A 379 -3.67 2.36 15.93
C GLY A 379 -3.04 3.41 16.82
N THR A 380 -2.28 4.33 16.24
CA THR A 380 -1.71 5.47 16.97
C THR A 380 -2.80 6.35 17.59
N LEU A 381 -3.84 6.68 16.80
CA LEU A 381 -4.96 7.48 17.27
C LEU A 381 -5.73 6.76 18.39
N LEU A 382 -5.99 5.46 18.24
CA LEU A 382 -6.69 4.68 19.26
C LEU A 382 -5.89 4.61 20.57
N SER A 383 -4.58 4.35 20.51
CA SER A 383 -3.70 4.35 21.68
C SER A 383 -3.69 5.72 22.37
N TYR A 384 -3.59 6.80 21.58
CA TYR A 384 -3.65 8.16 22.09
C TYR A 384 -4.99 8.49 22.77
N LEU A 385 -6.13 8.14 22.16
CA LEU A 385 -7.46 8.40 22.72
C LEU A 385 -7.74 7.58 23.99
N LEU A 386 -7.21 6.35 24.08
CA LEU A 386 -7.32 5.52 25.29
C LEU A 386 -6.50 6.11 26.44
N LEU A 387 -5.29 6.59 26.17
CA LEU A 387 -4.48 7.30 27.16
C LEU A 387 -5.18 8.58 27.62
N LEU A 388 -5.70 9.38 26.67
CA LEU A 388 -6.31 10.67 26.98
C LEU A 388 -7.59 10.54 27.82
N ASN A 389 -8.51 9.66 27.41
CA ASN A 389 -9.85 9.61 28.01
C ASN A 389 -9.93 8.65 29.21
N LEU A 390 -9.13 7.59 29.21
CA LEU A 390 -9.20 6.52 30.22
C LEU A 390 -7.91 6.40 31.05
N GLY A 391 -6.87 7.19 30.76
CA GLY A 391 -5.56 6.99 31.36
C GLY A 391 -4.93 5.67 30.93
N PHE A 392 -5.47 5.00 29.91
CA PHE A 392 -5.06 3.64 29.57
C PHE A 392 -3.92 3.66 28.57
N TRP A 393 -2.70 3.45 29.07
CA TRP A 393 -1.49 3.47 28.25
C TRP A 393 -1.28 2.13 27.52
N LEU A 394 -1.28 2.18 26.19
CA LEU A 394 -0.91 1.06 25.32
C LEU A 394 0.41 1.36 24.61
N PRO A 395 1.51 0.72 25.02
CA PRO A 395 2.80 0.84 24.35
C PRO A 395 2.69 0.47 22.86
N LEU A 396 3.11 1.40 22.02
CA LEU A 396 2.75 1.47 20.61
C LEU A 396 3.92 1.07 19.71
N THR A 397 5.16 1.25 20.15
CA THR A 397 6.37 1.05 19.34
C THR A 397 6.45 -0.38 18.78
N ALA A 398 6.33 -1.38 19.65
CA ALA A 398 6.36 -2.78 19.22
C ALA A 398 5.23 -3.09 18.21
N THR A 399 4.03 -2.55 18.47
CA THR A 399 2.86 -2.71 17.61
C THR A 399 3.09 -2.08 16.23
N LEU A 400 3.65 -0.87 16.17
CA LEU A 400 3.94 -0.19 14.91
C LEU A 400 5.02 -0.90 14.11
N ILE A 401 6.10 -1.35 14.77
CA ILE A 401 7.17 -2.12 14.12
C ILE A 401 6.60 -3.40 13.53
N SER A 402 5.85 -4.17 14.32
CA SER A 402 5.26 -5.44 13.85
C SER A 402 4.26 -5.22 12.72
N THR A 403 3.38 -4.22 12.84
CA THR A 403 2.37 -3.88 11.82
C THR A 403 3.03 -3.44 10.52
N THR A 404 4.05 -2.58 10.61
CA THR A 404 4.77 -2.06 9.44
C THR A 404 5.57 -3.15 8.76
N ALA A 405 6.35 -3.94 9.52
CA ALA A 405 7.14 -5.04 8.99
C ALA A 405 6.25 -6.08 8.29
N ASN A 406 5.17 -6.51 8.94
CA ASN A 406 4.18 -7.40 8.34
C ASN A 406 3.57 -6.77 7.08
N GLY A 407 3.06 -5.53 7.17
CA GLY A 407 2.46 -4.84 6.05
C GLY A 407 3.37 -4.79 4.81
N LEU A 408 4.60 -4.34 4.98
CA LEU A 408 5.56 -4.22 3.87
C LEU A 408 5.94 -5.58 3.26
N ILE A 409 6.21 -6.58 4.10
CA ILE A 409 6.58 -7.93 3.63
C ILE A 409 5.44 -8.56 2.84
N TYR A 410 4.20 -8.49 3.34
CA TYR A 410 3.06 -9.07 2.64
C TYR A 410 2.66 -8.28 1.39
N ILE A 411 2.81 -6.95 1.39
CA ILE A 411 2.63 -6.14 0.19
C ILE A 411 3.64 -6.56 -0.89
N ASN A 412 4.92 -6.72 -0.53
CA ASN A 412 5.94 -7.18 -1.46
C ASN A 412 5.66 -8.61 -1.96
N TYR A 413 5.33 -9.53 -1.06
CA TYR A 413 4.96 -10.90 -1.41
C TYR A 413 3.77 -10.95 -2.38
N ALA A 414 2.69 -10.21 -2.10
CA ALA A 414 1.50 -10.17 -2.94
C ALA A 414 1.81 -9.60 -4.34
N GLN A 415 2.66 -8.58 -4.43
CA GLN A 415 3.11 -8.05 -5.71
C GLN A 415 3.96 -9.05 -6.48
N ASN A 416 4.93 -9.68 -5.82
CA ASN A 416 5.81 -10.63 -6.46
C ASN A 416 5.02 -11.84 -6.96
N LYS A 417 4.10 -12.37 -6.16
CA LYS A 417 3.19 -13.45 -6.56
C LYS A 417 2.39 -13.09 -7.81
N ARG A 418 1.81 -11.88 -7.87
CA ARG A 418 1.06 -11.41 -9.05
C ARG A 418 1.96 -11.26 -10.28
N ARG A 419 3.21 -10.80 -10.11
CA ARG A 419 4.20 -10.73 -11.20
C ARG A 419 4.51 -12.14 -11.72
N TRP A 420 4.74 -13.10 -10.83
CA TRP A 420 4.96 -14.50 -11.19
C TRP A 420 3.77 -15.12 -11.92
N GLU A 421 2.54 -14.87 -11.46
CA GLU A 421 1.32 -15.34 -12.13
C GLU A 421 1.21 -14.78 -13.56
N LYS A 422 1.49 -13.49 -13.77
CA LYS A 422 1.51 -12.87 -15.10
C LYS A 422 2.58 -13.47 -16.00
N LEU A 423 3.79 -13.67 -15.49
CA LEU A 423 4.89 -14.28 -16.24
C LEU A 423 4.58 -15.73 -16.63
N MET A 424 4.00 -16.51 -15.71
CA MET A 424 3.59 -17.89 -16.00
C MET A 424 2.46 -17.95 -17.02
N ALA A 425 1.48 -17.04 -16.95
CA ALA A 425 0.42 -16.95 -17.96
C ALA A 425 0.98 -16.61 -19.35
N GLN A 426 1.92 -15.67 -19.43
CA GLN A 426 2.61 -15.34 -20.69
C GLN A 426 3.42 -16.51 -21.24
N ARG A 427 4.15 -17.23 -20.37
CA ARG A 427 4.90 -18.44 -20.75
C ARG A 427 3.98 -19.53 -21.29
N ASN A 428 2.87 -19.81 -20.61
CA ASN A 428 1.91 -20.82 -21.06
C ASN A 428 1.29 -20.46 -22.41
N LEU A 429 0.95 -19.18 -22.61
CA LEU A 429 0.46 -18.69 -23.90
C LEU A 429 1.51 -18.83 -25.01
N ALA A 430 2.79 -18.59 -24.71
CA ALA A 430 3.88 -18.77 -25.67
C ALA A 430 4.05 -20.24 -26.07
N LEU A 431 4.02 -21.15 -25.09
CA LEU A 431 4.11 -22.60 -25.33
C LEU A 431 2.92 -23.11 -26.15
N GLU A 432 1.72 -22.59 -25.91
CA GLU A 432 0.53 -22.98 -26.68
C GLU A 432 0.62 -22.51 -28.14
N LYS A 433 1.13 -21.29 -28.38
CA LYS A 433 1.39 -20.81 -29.75
C LYS A 433 2.45 -21.65 -30.47
N GLU A 434 3.53 -22.02 -29.78
CA GLU A 434 4.58 -22.86 -30.34
C GLU A 434 4.03 -24.25 -30.72
N ARG A 435 3.21 -24.84 -29.85
CA ARG A 435 2.54 -26.12 -30.13
C ARG A 435 1.59 -26.01 -31.33
N GLN A 436 0.76 -24.97 -31.39
CA GLN A 436 -0.13 -24.73 -32.54
C GLN A 436 0.65 -24.60 -33.85
N LEU A 437 1.78 -23.88 -33.83
CA LEU A 437 2.63 -23.73 -35.00
C LEU A 437 3.23 -25.08 -35.44
N SER A 438 3.66 -25.92 -34.48
CA SER A 438 4.16 -27.27 -34.78
C SER A 438 3.07 -28.14 -35.41
N GLU A 439 1.87 -28.16 -34.83
CA GLU A 439 0.73 -28.94 -35.36
C GLU A 439 0.32 -28.48 -36.77
N GLN A 440 0.35 -27.16 -37.03
CA GLN A 440 0.13 -26.62 -38.37
C GLN A 440 1.22 -27.05 -39.35
N LEU A 441 2.49 -26.99 -38.95
CA LEU A 441 3.62 -27.41 -39.78
C LEU A 441 3.53 -28.90 -40.12
N ASP A 442 3.17 -29.75 -39.15
CA ASP A 442 3.01 -31.18 -39.37
C ASP A 442 1.81 -31.50 -40.27
N SER A 443 0.69 -30.79 -40.10
CA SER A 443 -0.46 -30.90 -41.01
C SER A 443 -0.12 -30.48 -42.45
N GLN A 444 0.65 -29.41 -42.62
CA GLN A 444 1.14 -28.98 -43.94
C GLN A 444 2.04 -30.05 -44.56
N ARG A 445 3.00 -30.59 -43.81
CA ARG A 445 3.88 -31.68 -44.28
C ARG A 445 3.07 -32.90 -44.72
N GLN A 446 2.05 -33.30 -43.95
CA GLN A 446 1.21 -34.43 -44.28
C GLN A 446 0.43 -34.21 -45.59
N LYS A 447 -0.16 -33.03 -45.80
CA LYS A 447 -0.83 -32.68 -47.07
C LYS A 447 0.13 -32.68 -48.26
N THR A 448 1.34 -32.17 -48.09
CA THR A 448 2.36 -32.23 -49.14
C THR A 448 2.69 -33.68 -49.50
N ILE A 449 2.86 -34.56 -48.50
CA ILE A 449 3.11 -35.99 -48.73
C ILE A 449 1.92 -36.65 -49.46
N GLU A 450 0.69 -36.39 -49.05
CA GLU A 450 -0.52 -36.92 -49.71
C GLU A 450 -0.63 -36.44 -51.16
N ASN A 451 -0.45 -35.14 -51.42
CA ASN A 451 -0.47 -34.60 -52.79
C ASN A 451 0.61 -35.23 -53.69
N VAL A 452 1.81 -35.47 -53.14
CA VAL A 452 2.89 -36.15 -53.86
C VAL A 452 2.49 -37.59 -54.17
N PHE A 453 1.91 -38.30 -53.19
CA PHE A 453 1.45 -39.66 -53.37
C PHE A 453 0.38 -39.75 -54.47
N ASP A 454 -0.63 -38.88 -54.42
CA ASP A 454 -1.71 -38.82 -55.42
C ASP A 454 -1.17 -38.49 -56.83
N SER A 455 -0.20 -37.57 -56.92
CA SER A 455 0.43 -37.20 -58.20
C SER A 455 1.22 -38.37 -58.80
N ILE A 456 1.91 -39.15 -57.97
CA ILE A 456 2.62 -40.37 -58.41
C ILE A 456 1.62 -41.44 -58.86
N HIS A 457 0.50 -41.61 -58.14
CA HIS A 457 -0.54 -42.59 -58.45
C HIS A 457 -1.30 -42.28 -59.75
N ASN A 458 -1.63 -41.01 -59.97
CA ASN A 458 -2.47 -40.60 -61.10
C ASN A 458 -1.70 -40.39 -62.42
N GLY A 459 -0.37 -40.23 -62.37
CA GLY A 459 0.48 -40.11 -63.58
C GLY A 459 1.37 -41.33 -63.77
N PRO A 460 2.63 -41.32 -63.25
CA PRO A 460 3.63 -42.33 -63.55
C PRO A 460 3.18 -43.78 -63.33
N LEU A 461 2.49 -44.06 -62.22
CA LEU A 461 2.04 -45.42 -61.92
C LEU A 461 0.96 -45.92 -62.88
N GLN A 462 0.06 -45.04 -63.35
CA GLN A 462 -0.94 -45.37 -64.36
C GLN A 462 -0.30 -45.61 -65.72
N THR A 463 0.63 -44.74 -66.12
CA THR A 463 1.41 -44.88 -67.36
C THR A 463 2.19 -46.19 -67.37
N LEU A 464 2.84 -46.54 -66.25
CA LEU A 464 3.54 -47.81 -66.08
C LEU A 464 2.58 -49.01 -66.11
N ALA A 465 1.44 -48.94 -65.42
CA ALA A 465 0.46 -50.03 -65.39
C ALA A 465 -0.16 -50.31 -66.76
N ASN A 466 -0.48 -49.26 -67.53
CA ASN A 466 -0.97 -49.38 -68.90
C ASN A 466 0.09 -49.98 -69.83
N LEU A 467 1.35 -49.57 -69.68
CA LEU A 467 2.47 -50.13 -70.44
C LEU A 467 2.63 -51.63 -70.13
N LEU A 468 2.70 -52.00 -68.85
CA LEU A 468 2.83 -53.41 -68.43
C LEU A 468 1.68 -54.28 -68.95
N ARG A 469 0.45 -53.76 -68.92
CA ARG A 469 -0.73 -54.46 -69.45
C ARG A 469 -0.64 -54.66 -70.97
N ARG A 470 -0.37 -53.60 -71.74
CA ARG A 470 -0.31 -53.67 -73.21
C ARG A 470 0.83 -54.55 -73.72
N THR A 471 1.96 -54.57 -73.01
CA THR A 471 3.08 -55.47 -73.30
C THR A 471 2.75 -56.94 -73.02
N ARG A 472 1.99 -57.23 -71.96
CA ARG A 472 1.55 -58.59 -71.63
C ARG A 472 0.51 -59.14 -72.61
N ASP A 473 -0.36 -58.27 -73.12
CA ASP A 473 -1.41 -58.63 -74.07
C ASP A 473 -0.88 -58.71 -75.54
N GLU A 474 0.44 -58.58 -75.77
CA GLU A 474 1.11 -58.56 -77.09
C GLU A 474 0.55 -57.48 -78.06
N THR A 475 -0.04 -56.41 -77.54
CA THR A 475 -0.76 -55.39 -78.33
C THR A 475 0.07 -54.14 -78.66
N ILE A 476 1.38 -54.14 -78.39
CA ILE A 476 2.24 -52.95 -78.50
C ILE A 476 3.56 -53.26 -79.22
N ASN A 477 4.05 -52.31 -80.02
CA ASN A 477 5.34 -52.40 -80.73
C ASN A 477 6.48 -51.74 -79.95
N LEU A 478 7.74 -52.04 -80.31
CA LEU A 478 8.93 -51.56 -79.58
C LEU A 478 9.03 -50.02 -79.56
N SER A 479 8.60 -49.35 -80.62
CA SER A 479 8.57 -47.89 -80.75
C SER A 479 7.59 -47.22 -79.79
N GLU A 480 6.40 -47.78 -79.60
CA GLU A 480 5.38 -47.29 -78.65
C GLU A 480 5.80 -47.52 -77.20
N VAL A 481 6.57 -48.57 -76.91
CA VAL A 481 7.18 -48.81 -75.60
C VAL A 481 8.21 -47.74 -75.28
N CYS A 482 9.10 -47.39 -76.22
CA CYS A 482 10.09 -46.32 -76.02
C CYS A 482 9.43 -44.97 -75.73
N LEU A 483 8.41 -44.59 -76.51
CA LEU A 483 7.67 -43.34 -76.29
C LEU A 483 6.97 -43.32 -74.92
N SER A 484 6.33 -44.41 -74.52
CA SER A 484 5.66 -44.51 -73.22
C SER A 484 6.64 -44.44 -72.04
N LEU A 485 7.87 -44.96 -72.20
CA LEU A 485 8.94 -44.83 -71.20
C LEU A 485 9.52 -43.41 -71.15
N GLU A 486 9.61 -42.71 -72.28
CA GLU A 486 10.00 -41.29 -72.32
C GLU A 486 8.98 -40.40 -71.63
N ASP A 487 7.68 -40.66 -71.84
CA ASP A 487 6.60 -39.97 -71.16
C ASP A 487 6.62 -40.24 -69.65
N LEU A 488 6.81 -41.50 -69.24
CA LEU A 488 6.98 -41.87 -67.82
C LEU A 488 8.16 -41.13 -67.17
N ASN A 489 9.31 -41.06 -67.86
CA ASN A 489 10.48 -40.33 -67.37
C ASN A 489 10.20 -38.82 -67.24
N ARG A 490 9.41 -38.26 -68.16
CA ARG A 490 8.98 -36.85 -68.10
C ARG A 490 8.03 -36.60 -66.93
N GLU A 491 7.06 -37.48 -66.70
CA GLU A 491 6.12 -37.39 -65.57
C GLU A 491 6.84 -37.49 -64.22
N ILE A 492 7.81 -38.40 -64.06
CA ILE A 492 8.60 -38.53 -62.83
C ILE A 492 9.45 -37.27 -62.59
N ARG A 493 10.08 -36.72 -63.64
CA ARG A 493 10.84 -35.46 -63.52
C ARG A 493 9.95 -34.29 -63.13
N TYR A 494 8.75 -34.21 -63.71
CA TYR A 494 7.77 -33.17 -63.38
C TYR A 494 7.37 -33.21 -61.90
N ILE A 495 7.13 -34.39 -61.32
CA ILE A 495 6.83 -34.52 -59.89
C ILE A 495 8.03 -34.06 -59.04
N GLY A 496 9.25 -34.46 -59.41
CA GLY A 496 10.47 -34.03 -58.71
C GLY A 496 10.71 -32.53 -58.75
N ASP A 497 10.44 -31.88 -59.88
CA ASP A 497 10.56 -30.43 -60.06
C ASP A 497 9.44 -29.68 -59.34
N SER A 498 8.21 -30.21 -59.35
CA SER A 498 7.07 -29.66 -58.60
C SER A 498 7.32 -29.68 -57.08
N ILE A 499 7.86 -30.77 -56.53
CA ILE A 499 8.22 -30.85 -55.10
C ILE A 499 9.32 -29.85 -54.74
N LYS A 500 10.32 -29.69 -55.62
CA LYS A 500 11.39 -28.71 -55.42
C LYS A 500 10.89 -27.28 -55.48
N GLN A 501 9.93 -26.97 -56.35
CA GLN A 501 9.29 -25.66 -56.40
C GLN A 501 8.44 -25.39 -55.15
N ASP A 502 7.62 -26.33 -54.70
CA ASP A 502 6.84 -26.19 -53.46
C ASP A 502 7.73 -26.00 -52.22
N ALA A 503 8.92 -26.62 -52.20
CA ALA A 503 9.92 -26.41 -51.15
C ALA A 503 10.65 -25.05 -51.25
N SER A 504 10.70 -24.45 -52.44
CA SER A 504 11.43 -23.22 -52.75
C SER A 504 10.53 -21.96 -52.75
N ASP A 505 9.21 -22.11 -52.86
CA ASP A 505 8.20 -21.04 -52.91
C ASP A 505 7.93 -20.36 -51.55
N ARG A 506 9.00 -19.96 -50.86
CA ARG A 506 8.98 -18.92 -49.83
C ARG A 506 9.24 -17.51 -50.38
N LYS A 507 9.25 -17.31 -51.72
CA LYS A 507 9.37 -15.97 -52.33
C LYS A 507 8.43 -15.79 -53.52
N HIS A 508 7.72 -14.66 -53.52
CA HIS A 508 6.73 -14.20 -54.49
C HIS A 508 7.18 -14.33 -55.96
N THR A 509 6.66 -15.33 -56.68
CA THR A 509 6.52 -15.39 -58.16
C THR A 509 5.61 -16.59 -58.46
N LEU A 510 4.63 -16.50 -59.37
CA LEU A 510 3.88 -17.71 -59.77
C LEU A 510 3.60 -17.78 -61.27
N ASP A 511 3.72 -19.01 -61.81
CA ASP A 511 3.39 -19.45 -63.17
C ASP A 511 1.89 -19.33 -63.45
N VAL A 512 1.50 -18.60 -64.51
CA VAL A 512 0.14 -18.65 -65.07
C VAL A 512 0.17 -19.51 -66.33
N SER A 513 -0.65 -20.56 -66.36
CA SER A 513 -0.66 -21.59 -67.40
C SER A 513 -1.73 -21.33 -68.46
N TYR A 514 -1.30 -20.69 -69.55
CA TYR A 514 -1.42 -21.12 -70.93
C TYR A 514 -0.16 -20.54 -71.61
N ALA A 515 0.69 -21.38 -72.22
CA ALA A 515 1.99 -21.02 -72.86
C ALA A 515 3.17 -20.50 -72.00
N GLY A 516 3.22 -20.78 -70.68
CA GLY A 516 4.50 -20.77 -69.92
C GLY A 516 5.19 -19.41 -69.77
N THR A 517 4.46 -18.30 -69.85
CA THR A 517 4.99 -16.94 -69.62
C THR A 517 4.80 -16.57 -68.14
N LYS A 518 5.86 -16.05 -67.50
CA LYS A 518 5.86 -15.68 -66.08
C LYS A 518 5.53 -14.20 -65.92
N PHE A 519 4.56 -13.89 -65.07
CA PHE A 519 4.13 -12.51 -64.76
C PHE A 519 4.44 -12.18 -63.29
N ASP A 520 4.90 -10.94 -63.03
CA ASP A 520 5.20 -10.47 -61.67
C ASP A 520 3.94 -9.87 -61.01
N LEU A 521 3.33 -10.57 -60.05
CA LEU A 521 2.13 -10.10 -59.35
C LEU A 521 2.37 -8.90 -58.40
N GLY A 522 3.62 -8.46 -58.26
CA GLY A 522 4.02 -7.27 -57.52
C GLY A 522 3.67 -5.95 -58.22
N ILE A 523 3.47 -5.96 -59.53
CA ILE A 523 3.14 -4.75 -60.30
C ILE A 523 1.63 -4.41 -60.22
N PRO A 524 1.22 -3.17 -60.57
CA PRO A 524 -0.18 -2.77 -60.61
C PRO A 524 -1.04 -3.65 -61.53
N LEU A 525 -2.28 -3.94 -61.13
CA LEU A 525 -3.16 -4.89 -61.83
C LEU A 525 -3.46 -4.54 -63.30
N HIS A 526 -3.48 -3.25 -63.64
CA HIS A 526 -3.71 -2.80 -65.01
C HIS A 526 -2.48 -3.05 -65.92
N GLU A 527 -1.26 -2.97 -65.38
CA GLU A 527 -0.03 -3.36 -66.09
C GLU A 527 0.00 -4.88 -66.31
N LEU A 528 -0.42 -5.66 -65.31
CA LEU A 528 -0.59 -7.12 -65.46
C LEU A 528 -1.57 -7.48 -66.57
N PHE A 529 -2.72 -6.80 -66.67
CA PHE A 529 -3.68 -7.06 -67.75
C PHE A 529 -3.11 -6.75 -69.13
N GLN A 530 -2.28 -5.71 -69.22
CA GLN A 530 -1.57 -5.37 -70.45
C GLN A 530 -0.58 -6.47 -70.83
N GLU A 531 0.24 -6.96 -69.89
CA GLU A 531 1.18 -8.05 -70.13
C GLU A 531 0.48 -9.35 -70.57
N VAL A 532 -0.62 -9.73 -69.91
CA VAL A 532 -1.41 -10.91 -70.30
C VAL A 532 -2.00 -10.74 -71.70
N TYR A 533 -2.50 -9.56 -72.04
CA TYR A 533 -3.04 -9.27 -73.35
C TYR A 533 -1.96 -9.44 -74.45
N ASP A 534 -0.78 -8.84 -74.26
CA ASP A 534 0.32 -8.88 -75.23
C ASP A 534 0.86 -10.32 -75.41
N ALA A 535 0.95 -11.09 -74.31
CA ALA A 535 1.34 -12.50 -74.33
C ALA A 535 0.31 -13.41 -75.04
N MET A 536 -0.96 -13.02 -75.06
CA MET A 536 -2.01 -13.79 -75.74
C MET A 536 -2.09 -13.48 -77.24
N LEU A 537 -1.94 -12.21 -77.64
CA LEU A 537 -2.02 -11.82 -79.05
C LEU A 537 -0.77 -12.16 -79.85
N SER A 538 0.39 -12.30 -79.21
CA SER A 538 1.61 -12.78 -79.86
C SER A 538 1.51 -14.24 -80.34
N ARG A 539 0.42 -14.95 -80.02
CA ARG A 539 0.20 -16.35 -80.41
C ARG A 539 -0.47 -16.47 -81.78
N PRO A 540 -0.07 -17.45 -82.60
CA PRO A 540 -0.65 -17.69 -83.92
C PRO A 540 -1.99 -18.44 -83.83
N LEU A 541 -3.01 -17.83 -83.19
CA LEU A 541 -4.36 -18.39 -83.12
C LEU A 541 -5.22 -17.88 -84.30
N LEU A 542 -5.99 -18.79 -84.91
CA LEU A 542 -6.78 -18.53 -86.14
C LEU A 542 -7.81 -17.38 -85.98
N GLY A 543 -8.35 -17.20 -84.76
CA GLY A 543 -9.28 -16.12 -84.45
C GLY A 543 -8.66 -14.72 -84.47
N PHE A 544 -7.34 -14.60 -84.32
CA PHE A 544 -6.64 -13.32 -84.34
C PHE A 544 -6.14 -12.91 -85.73
N SER A 545 -6.06 -13.84 -86.69
CA SER A 545 -5.44 -13.61 -88.00
C SER A 545 -6.19 -12.61 -88.89
N ASN A 546 -7.50 -12.36 -88.64
CA ASN A 546 -8.36 -11.50 -89.46
C ASN A 546 -8.78 -10.18 -88.78
N LEU A 547 -8.18 -9.85 -87.63
CA LEU A 547 -8.50 -8.64 -86.87
C LEU A 547 -8.05 -7.38 -87.64
N LYS A 548 -8.98 -6.46 -87.91
CA LYS A 548 -8.71 -5.16 -88.53
C LYS A 548 -8.67 -4.02 -87.52
N PHE A 549 -9.41 -4.16 -86.42
CA PHE A 549 -9.52 -3.16 -85.36
C PHE A 549 -9.44 -3.81 -83.97
N THR A 550 -8.48 -3.38 -83.16
CA THR A 550 -8.37 -3.74 -81.73
C THR A 550 -8.56 -2.49 -80.87
N ILE A 551 -9.48 -2.54 -79.92
CA ILE A 551 -9.68 -1.48 -78.93
C ILE A 551 -9.16 -2.00 -77.60
N ILE A 552 -8.06 -1.40 -77.11
CA ILE A 552 -7.39 -1.82 -75.88
C ILE A 552 -7.27 -0.59 -74.98
N SER A 553 -7.73 -0.71 -73.74
CA SER A 553 -7.59 0.36 -72.75
C SER A 553 -7.81 -0.22 -71.36
N PHE A 554 -6.81 -0.13 -70.51
CA PHE A 554 -6.90 -0.48 -69.09
C PHE A 554 -6.66 0.77 -68.26
N ASP A 555 -7.69 1.25 -67.59
CA ASP A 555 -7.55 2.38 -66.67
C ASP A 555 -6.71 1.95 -65.45
N PRO A 556 -5.81 2.82 -64.93
CA PRO A 556 -5.00 2.52 -63.76
C PRO A 556 -5.83 2.12 -62.54
N ILE A 557 -5.45 1.03 -61.86
CA ILE A 557 -6.11 0.54 -60.64
C ILE A 557 -5.12 0.56 -59.47
N GLU A 558 -5.44 1.30 -58.40
CA GLU A 558 -4.75 1.22 -57.10
C GLU A 558 -5.04 -0.12 -56.42
N SER A 559 -4.26 -1.14 -56.78
CA SER A 559 -4.50 -2.53 -56.40
C SER A 559 -3.84 -2.97 -55.08
N GLU A 560 -3.39 -2.04 -54.22
CA GLU A 560 -2.69 -2.33 -52.95
C GLU A 560 -3.56 -3.10 -51.95
N LYS A 561 -4.90 -3.01 -52.07
CA LYS A 561 -5.86 -3.72 -51.20
C LYS A 561 -6.28 -5.10 -51.74
N LEU A 562 -5.91 -5.47 -52.96
CA LEU A 562 -6.26 -6.76 -53.54
C LEU A 562 -5.20 -7.81 -53.17
N SER A 563 -5.63 -8.95 -52.63
CA SER A 563 -4.72 -10.05 -52.33
C SER A 563 -4.06 -10.57 -53.61
N ILE A 564 -2.85 -11.09 -53.49
CA ILE A 564 -2.09 -11.71 -54.60
C ILE A 564 -2.91 -12.83 -55.27
N GLU A 565 -3.72 -13.55 -54.48
CA GLU A 565 -4.62 -14.59 -55.00
C GLU A 565 -5.71 -14.01 -55.91
N VAL A 566 -6.29 -12.87 -55.55
CA VAL A 566 -7.32 -12.20 -56.36
C VAL A 566 -6.72 -11.68 -57.66
N LYS A 567 -5.55 -11.04 -57.61
CA LYS A 567 -4.82 -10.59 -58.82
C LYS A 567 -4.57 -11.77 -59.78
N ARG A 568 -4.10 -12.91 -59.25
CA ARG A 568 -3.83 -14.12 -60.04
C ARG A 568 -5.07 -14.62 -60.78
N LYS A 569 -6.20 -14.73 -60.09
CA LYS A 569 -7.44 -15.26 -60.71
C LYS A 569 -8.04 -14.30 -61.73
N LEU A 570 -7.88 -12.99 -61.55
CA LEU A 570 -8.28 -11.97 -62.52
C LEU A 570 -7.45 -12.06 -63.81
N CYS A 571 -6.14 -12.26 -63.73
CA CYS A 571 -5.29 -12.48 -64.91
C CYS A 571 -5.68 -13.75 -65.67
N ARG A 572 -5.94 -14.85 -64.93
CA ARG A 572 -6.40 -16.11 -65.54
C ARG A 572 -7.75 -15.98 -66.24
N PHE A 573 -8.66 -15.16 -65.71
CA PHE A 573 -9.92 -14.86 -66.38
C PHE A 573 -9.71 -14.14 -67.71
N LEU A 574 -8.86 -13.12 -67.74
CA LEU A 574 -8.54 -12.37 -68.97
C LEU A 574 -7.90 -13.27 -70.03
N GLU A 575 -6.94 -14.10 -69.61
CA GLU A 575 -6.28 -15.08 -70.48
C GLU A 575 -7.27 -16.04 -71.14
N GLU A 576 -8.17 -16.63 -70.36
CA GLU A 576 -9.15 -17.58 -70.86
C GLU A 576 -10.18 -16.90 -71.77
N ALA A 577 -10.61 -15.67 -71.44
CA ALA A 577 -11.51 -14.89 -72.29
C ALA A 577 -10.87 -14.58 -73.66
N LEU A 578 -9.60 -14.16 -73.69
CA LEU A 578 -8.86 -13.92 -74.94
C LEU A 578 -8.58 -15.22 -75.69
N GLY A 579 -8.26 -16.30 -74.98
CA GLY A 579 -8.03 -17.62 -75.55
C GLY A 579 -9.27 -18.14 -76.29
N ASN A 580 -10.46 -17.92 -75.73
CA ASN A 580 -11.71 -18.29 -76.37
C ASN A 580 -11.97 -17.51 -77.65
N VAL A 581 -11.68 -16.20 -77.68
CA VAL A 581 -11.73 -15.41 -78.93
C VAL A 581 -10.75 -15.98 -79.96
N GLY A 582 -9.50 -16.24 -79.57
CA GLY A 582 -8.47 -16.75 -80.48
C GLY A 582 -8.80 -18.14 -81.05
N LYS A 583 -9.45 -19.01 -80.27
CA LYS A 583 -9.83 -20.38 -80.68
C LYS A 583 -11.14 -20.43 -81.48
N HIS A 584 -12.14 -19.66 -81.07
CA HIS A 584 -13.53 -19.86 -81.51
C HIS A 584 -14.07 -18.73 -82.39
N ALA A 585 -13.55 -17.51 -82.33
CA ALA A 585 -14.03 -16.37 -83.12
C ALA A 585 -13.33 -16.24 -84.49
N VAL A 586 -13.22 -17.35 -85.24
CA VAL A 586 -12.54 -17.37 -86.55
C VAL A 586 -13.31 -16.51 -87.56
N GLY A 587 -12.63 -15.48 -88.10
CA GLY A 587 -13.25 -14.49 -89.00
C GLY A 587 -13.71 -13.20 -88.31
N SER A 588 -13.46 -13.06 -87.00
CA SER A 588 -13.62 -11.78 -86.30
C SER A 588 -12.75 -10.69 -86.93
N THR A 589 -13.33 -9.51 -87.10
CA THR A 589 -12.63 -8.32 -87.64
C THR A 589 -12.39 -7.27 -86.56
N ARG A 590 -13.02 -7.41 -85.39
CA ARG A 590 -12.95 -6.47 -84.28
C ARG A 590 -12.86 -7.20 -82.94
N LEU A 591 -11.88 -6.80 -82.12
CA LEU A 591 -11.70 -7.24 -80.73
C LEU A 591 -11.66 -6.00 -79.82
N VAL A 592 -12.41 -6.04 -78.72
CA VAL A 592 -12.47 -5.00 -77.70
C VAL A 592 -12.06 -5.61 -76.37
N VAL A 593 -11.01 -5.07 -75.77
CA VAL A 593 -10.47 -5.49 -74.46
C VAL A 593 -10.30 -4.24 -73.63
N THR A 594 -11.21 -4.00 -72.69
CA THR A 594 -11.19 -2.77 -71.89
C THR A 594 -11.38 -3.06 -70.41
N GLY A 595 -10.53 -2.49 -69.57
CA GLY A 595 -10.73 -2.36 -68.14
C GLY A 595 -11.00 -0.91 -67.79
N LYS A 596 -12.22 -0.57 -67.36
CA LYS A 596 -12.60 0.82 -67.08
C LYS A 596 -13.19 1.02 -65.70
N HIS A 597 -12.97 2.19 -65.12
CA HIS A 597 -13.67 2.62 -63.91
C HIS A 597 -15.11 3.00 -64.24
N LYS A 598 -16.05 2.42 -63.48
CA LYS A 598 -17.47 2.72 -63.57
C LYS A 598 -18.01 2.87 -62.15
N ASP A 599 -18.16 4.12 -61.74
CA ASP A 599 -18.52 4.52 -60.38
C ASP A 599 -17.57 3.91 -59.32
N SER A 600 -18.06 2.96 -58.52
CA SER A 600 -17.30 2.25 -57.47
C SER A 600 -16.74 0.89 -57.89
N HIS A 601 -16.89 0.53 -59.17
CA HIS A 601 -16.51 -0.78 -59.70
C HIS A 601 -15.53 -0.66 -60.87
N TYR A 602 -14.68 -1.67 -61.01
CA TYR A 602 -13.87 -1.89 -62.21
C TYR A 602 -14.60 -2.86 -63.13
N GLU A 603 -14.76 -2.48 -64.39
CA GLU A 603 -15.42 -3.28 -65.42
C GLU A 603 -14.38 -3.76 -66.43
N LEU A 604 -14.03 -5.05 -66.36
CA LEU A 604 -13.14 -5.72 -67.31
C LEU A 604 -13.99 -6.43 -68.37
N THR A 605 -13.81 -6.03 -69.63
CA THR A 605 -14.63 -6.46 -70.77
C THR A 605 -13.76 -7.01 -71.89
N VAL A 606 -14.14 -8.17 -72.42
CA VAL A 606 -13.61 -8.78 -73.65
C VAL A 606 -14.78 -9.03 -74.58
N ALA A 607 -14.77 -8.45 -75.77
CA ALA A 607 -15.83 -8.61 -76.76
C ALA A 607 -15.28 -8.73 -78.19
N ASP A 608 -15.90 -9.59 -78.99
CA ASP A 608 -15.55 -9.79 -80.40
C ASP A 608 -16.77 -9.59 -81.32
N ASN A 609 -16.54 -9.65 -82.64
CA ASN A 609 -17.59 -9.64 -83.65
C ASN A 609 -17.56 -10.85 -84.61
N GLY A 610 -16.99 -11.96 -84.15
CA GLY A 610 -16.93 -13.21 -84.90
C GLY A 610 -18.31 -13.80 -85.22
N PRO A 611 -18.40 -14.71 -86.20
CA PRO A 611 -19.64 -15.40 -86.52
C PRO A 611 -20.02 -16.33 -85.35
N CYS A 612 -21.24 -16.22 -84.84
CA CYS A 612 -21.75 -17.11 -83.80
C CYS A 612 -23.19 -17.54 -84.07
N GLU A 613 -23.43 -18.86 -84.02
CA GLU A 613 -24.73 -19.51 -84.08
C GLU A 613 -25.02 -20.16 -82.71
N LYS A 614 -25.82 -19.46 -81.88
CA LYS A 614 -26.40 -19.88 -80.58
C LYS A 614 -25.47 -19.94 -79.36
N LEU A 615 -26.09 -19.65 -78.21
CA LEU A 615 -25.53 -19.73 -76.86
C LEU A 615 -26.31 -20.85 -76.17
N ASP A 616 -25.86 -22.10 -76.26
CA ASP A 616 -26.55 -23.21 -75.60
C ASP A 616 -26.46 -23.04 -74.08
N GLU A 617 -27.60 -23.09 -73.38
CA GLU A 617 -27.72 -22.81 -71.93
C GLU A 617 -27.00 -23.84 -71.03
N VAL A 618 -26.30 -24.83 -71.61
CA VAL A 618 -25.59 -25.88 -70.88
C VAL A 618 -24.24 -26.19 -71.53
N GLU A 619 -23.30 -25.24 -71.51
CA GLU A 619 -21.87 -25.57 -71.61
C GLU A 619 -21.05 -24.85 -70.53
N THR A 620 -20.61 -25.64 -69.54
CA THR A 620 -19.65 -25.31 -68.50
C THR A 620 -18.23 -25.25 -69.08
N GLY A 621 -17.97 -24.30 -69.97
CA GLY A 621 -16.60 -23.99 -70.41
C GLY A 621 -15.76 -23.45 -69.25
N GLU A 622 -14.46 -23.75 -69.26
CA GLU A 622 -13.51 -23.36 -68.19
C GLU A 622 -13.50 -21.84 -67.97
N GLY A 623 -13.63 -21.03 -69.02
CA GLY A 623 -13.81 -19.57 -68.92
C GLY A 623 -15.07 -19.10 -68.20
N THR A 624 -16.21 -19.78 -68.41
CA THR A 624 -17.45 -19.49 -67.68
C THR A 624 -17.36 -19.93 -66.22
N ARG A 625 -16.64 -21.02 -65.93
CA ARG A 625 -16.37 -21.49 -64.57
C ARG A 625 -15.48 -20.50 -63.81
N ILE A 626 -14.38 -20.07 -64.42
CA ILE A 626 -13.45 -19.07 -63.87
C ILE A 626 -14.17 -17.73 -63.63
N GLY A 627 -14.96 -17.24 -64.61
CA GLY A 627 -15.73 -16.00 -64.44
C GLY A 627 -16.69 -16.04 -63.25
N LYS A 628 -17.42 -17.14 -63.07
CA LYS A 628 -18.30 -17.34 -61.89
C LYS A 628 -17.52 -17.43 -60.58
N GLU A 629 -16.39 -18.13 -60.56
CA GLU A 629 -15.54 -18.25 -59.36
C GLU A 629 -14.97 -16.89 -58.93
N VAL A 630 -14.44 -16.12 -59.90
CA VAL A 630 -13.89 -14.79 -59.64
C VAL A 630 -14.97 -13.83 -59.16
N SER A 631 -16.16 -13.84 -59.76
CA SER A 631 -17.27 -12.98 -59.31
C SER A 631 -17.68 -13.23 -57.85
N LYS A 632 -17.65 -14.49 -57.37
CA LYS A 632 -17.92 -14.81 -55.96
C LYS A 632 -16.82 -14.30 -55.03
N LEU A 633 -15.55 -14.44 -55.44
CA LEU A 633 -14.39 -14.03 -54.64
C LEU A 633 -14.30 -12.52 -54.50
N THR A 634 -14.59 -11.78 -55.56
CA THR A 634 -14.53 -10.31 -55.56
C THR A 634 -15.84 -9.66 -55.15
N ARG A 635 -16.91 -10.44 -54.88
CA ARG A 635 -18.29 -9.95 -54.73
C ARG A 635 -18.76 -9.13 -55.94
N GLY A 636 -18.25 -9.48 -57.12
CA GLY A 636 -18.56 -8.85 -58.39
C GLY A 636 -19.69 -9.54 -59.16
N GLN A 637 -19.91 -9.10 -60.39
CA GLN A 637 -20.87 -9.65 -61.33
C GLN A 637 -20.17 -10.11 -62.61
N PHE A 638 -20.49 -11.31 -63.08
CA PHE A 638 -20.00 -11.85 -64.35
C PHE A 638 -21.14 -11.96 -65.36
N ILE A 639 -20.90 -11.49 -66.59
CA ILE A 639 -21.84 -11.49 -67.70
C ILE A 639 -21.15 -12.16 -68.89
N HIS A 640 -21.79 -13.18 -69.46
CA HIS A 640 -21.39 -13.81 -70.71
C HIS A 640 -22.62 -13.92 -71.62
N ARG A 641 -22.62 -13.26 -72.78
CA ARG A 641 -23.77 -13.23 -73.71
C ARG A 641 -23.36 -12.93 -75.15
N LEU A 642 -24.27 -13.14 -76.10
CA LEU A 642 -24.09 -12.71 -77.50
C LEU A 642 -24.01 -11.18 -77.61
N ASN A 643 -23.08 -10.71 -78.45
CA ASN A 643 -22.87 -9.30 -78.78
C ASN A 643 -23.66 -8.92 -80.06
N LYS A 644 -24.18 -7.68 -80.13
CA LYS A 644 -24.98 -7.20 -81.28
C LYS A 644 -24.11 -6.33 -82.20
N PRO A 645 -24.12 -6.52 -83.54
CA PRO A 645 -24.97 -7.43 -84.32
C PRO A 645 -24.48 -8.88 -84.44
N LYS A 646 -23.20 -9.20 -84.14
CA LYS A 646 -22.60 -10.56 -84.07
C LYS A 646 -21.44 -10.58 -83.07
N GLY A 647 -21.07 -11.75 -82.54
CA GLY A 647 -19.92 -11.99 -81.63
C GLY A 647 -20.31 -12.33 -80.19
N PHE A 648 -19.34 -12.40 -79.28
CA PHE A 648 -19.55 -12.60 -77.83
C PHE A 648 -19.11 -11.40 -77.00
N LEU A 649 -19.71 -11.30 -75.80
CA LEU A 649 -19.35 -10.35 -74.74
C LEU A 649 -19.11 -11.13 -73.45
N CYS A 650 -17.87 -11.11 -72.97
CA CYS A 650 -17.46 -11.56 -71.64
C CYS A 650 -17.09 -10.34 -70.80
N GLN A 651 -17.81 -10.12 -69.71
CA GLN A 651 -17.63 -8.96 -68.86
C GLN A 651 -17.62 -9.37 -67.38
N LEU A 652 -16.66 -8.84 -66.64
CA LEU A 652 -16.52 -9.01 -65.20
C LEU A 652 -16.44 -7.64 -64.52
N THR A 653 -17.36 -7.38 -63.59
CA THR A 653 -17.43 -6.13 -62.83
C THR A 653 -17.15 -6.41 -61.36
N PHE A 654 -16.21 -5.71 -60.72
CA PHE A 654 -15.86 -5.95 -59.31
C PHE A 654 -15.54 -4.64 -58.56
N PRO A 655 -15.84 -4.53 -57.25
CA PRO A 655 -15.58 -3.33 -56.46
C PRO A 655 -14.07 -3.09 -56.28
N ILE A 656 -13.65 -1.82 -56.33
CA ILE A 656 -12.23 -1.42 -56.20
C ILE A 656 -11.88 -1.11 -54.73
N SER A 657 -12.90 -0.94 -53.88
CA SER A 657 -12.77 -0.73 -52.44
C SER A 657 -13.82 -1.55 -51.67
N THR A 658 -13.34 -2.44 -50.79
CA THR A 658 -14.07 -2.81 -49.56
C THR A 658 -13.29 -2.32 -48.36
#